data_AF-W0J004-F1
#
_entry.id   AF-W0J004-F1
#
_cell.length_a   1.000
_cell.length_b   1.000
_cell.length_c   1.000
_cell.angle_alpha   90.00
_cell.angle_beta   90.00
_cell.angle_gamma   90.00
#
_symmetry.space_group_name_H-M   'P 1'
#
loop_
_entity.id
_entity.type
_entity.pdbx_description
1 polymer ?
#
loop_
_entity_poly.entity_id
_entity_poly.type
_entity_poly.pdbx_seq_one_letter_code
_entity_poly.pdbx_strand_id
1 'polypeptide(L)'
;MLPILARFCSLIVHSFRFLRQVRVRQSGACRLLAAGATAILFVPPGQGGIPDNAAGRAAETAKDTAAPNTFLLEPEKFSALGGWIKDGSHITAGNTGGTAFAGFAITTPGSYHIWARSQDRPENQPATRRFRLRINGRDAAVECGAHGHESFYWERVDSRSLEAGVHALEVRDTARFFGRLEAVLITNSELDPNTVERDSLKRFEQQPVQAVRAPMVDDGVEKITLENGAAGVAAELRNDDIVLRLRQARTASGRSSFVREVEFLSGELKGRIWQAGLEPLYLLGSRKSSVSYSAFSPTWPSTEQEDWLLAGRTWSLPADALDAFRAGDARTRFFPASIRNRKTDTIELVYEAGREGEGGGQGNLAQRALVVWHLPRKGFAVRMEVALKPEKAGFYSLAFAAGGSGGFVMDAVKATQLPPLFQFRRVPDVPQMLTSATTPHPMALVESLLASERESDLSSITHGVVADVDGLSKEWSTRRNATYGFTLRGPEGGIQPAVFAPILGGVGSRVAKGGELRSAWWIVTAPQSWAQTMREVDASILGLRDYREPWQHSLTEQALNIIDLIKSGPGFGWYDRLKGPMNIESADTATHAAPLMLLSAARLTGDMEFFERRGLPALEFLLSRPSIHFALSTKGNFYVTRGEDTRLMFKNPRLGTALWQGLNDLTGNLNPWLRERVEAPKKRVDGALIPAWSDKLALYRAVPDERLLREITREAESWAKRAFENPPKKSPGIMPFYNVSFYPYWWDLIDLYELTGSKPLLEYAKQGASLTLAGQWVHPVVQPGEMTLYPGGKLTETRMVWWSGPGAGRLGFPASKPHTSSTVTFDLPEHKVPAWLPAAVGLSLEQPATYYNVAGQDSNLSNIQITVWAANLLRLSGITGDDYWRMYARNALIGRAASYPGYYMSNFMDLQHDPDFPNKGPDLTAFYWHHVPVHLAMLVDYLVTDAEVRTGGAVRFPYSKSQGYVWFSSRVFGGKPGRVFDDSSCWLWLDRNKFGVDTPRVDYLGARSRDKFHLILMNQAQGAVDARALVDVAALGIAEGAVARIRGTDDGERTLAPEADGRYPLTLERGGWAVLTFDATDANPWPSYPPLATKPATLVLEDKAWGELHAFRIRSPFGVDSLYAGLTGAPDGAVVTLLPEGENRVVPPVHGAPCEVSLGNIPMSQDIRFRIRLERTGGATIETPVVTLPGTPDAL
;
A
#
# COMPACT_ATOMS: atom_id res chain seq x y z
N MET A 1 -20.54 -21.46 13.58
CA MET A 1 -19.49 -21.76 12.57
C MET A 1 -19.78 -21.21 11.17
N LEU A 2 -21.04 -20.84 10.84
CA LEU A 2 -21.40 -19.96 9.70
C LEU A 2 -21.09 -18.43 9.79
N PRO A 3 -20.69 -17.78 10.92
CA PRO A 3 -20.57 -16.31 10.98
C PRO A 3 -19.28 -15.72 10.40
N ILE A 4 -18.32 -16.56 10.00
CA ILE A 4 -17.02 -16.11 9.45
C ILE A 4 -17.16 -15.72 7.97
N LEU A 5 -18.05 -16.38 7.22
CA LEU A 5 -18.32 -16.10 5.80
C LEU A 5 -18.97 -14.73 5.56
N ALA A 6 -19.88 -14.30 6.45
CA ALA A 6 -20.58 -13.02 6.31
C ALA A 6 -19.69 -11.79 6.61
N ARG A 7 -18.59 -11.98 7.35
CA ARG A 7 -17.64 -10.90 7.69
C ARG A 7 -16.77 -10.48 6.49
N PHE A 8 -16.36 -11.43 5.65
CA PHE A 8 -15.53 -11.10 4.49
C PHE A 8 -16.32 -10.39 3.38
N CYS A 9 -17.56 -10.81 3.10
CA CYS A 9 -18.37 -10.15 2.06
C CYS A 9 -18.81 -8.73 2.43
N SER A 10 -18.99 -8.40 3.72
CA SER A 10 -19.45 -7.08 4.15
C SER A 10 -18.31 -6.05 4.29
N LEU A 11 -17.09 -6.50 4.64
CA LEU A 11 -15.91 -5.64 4.80
C LEU A 11 -15.30 -5.19 3.46
N ILE A 12 -15.40 -6.00 2.40
CA ILE A 12 -14.92 -5.62 1.05
C ILE A 12 -15.89 -4.62 0.37
N VAL A 13 -17.20 -4.74 0.65
CA VAL A 13 -18.26 -3.89 0.05
C VAL A 13 -18.18 -2.42 0.51
N HIS A 14 -17.59 -2.13 1.69
CA HIS A 14 -17.53 -0.76 2.22
C HIS A 14 -16.38 0.08 1.63
N SER A 15 -15.29 -0.55 1.16
CA SER A 15 -14.15 0.15 0.55
C SER A 15 -14.52 0.93 -0.72
N PHE A 16 -15.55 0.50 -1.46
CA PHE A 16 -16.02 1.20 -2.66
C PHE A 16 -17.08 2.29 -2.40
N ARG A 17 -17.82 2.23 -1.27
CA ARG A 17 -18.77 3.30 -0.91
C ARG A 17 -18.07 4.59 -0.47
N PHE A 18 -16.86 4.48 0.10
CA PHE A 18 -16.08 5.62 0.57
C PHE A 18 -15.67 6.61 -0.55
N LEU A 19 -15.63 6.16 -1.81
CA LEU A 19 -15.31 7.00 -2.97
C LEU A 19 -16.51 7.81 -3.51
N ARG A 20 -17.74 7.63 -3.01
CA ARG A 20 -18.95 8.29 -3.56
C ARG A 20 -19.64 9.33 -2.68
N GLN A 21 -19.27 9.50 -1.41
CA GLN A 21 -19.96 10.44 -0.50
C GLN A 21 -19.08 11.62 -0.06
N VAL A 22 -18.63 12.42 -1.03
CA VAL A 22 -18.35 13.85 -0.80
C VAL A 22 -19.10 14.63 -1.88
N ARG A 23 -20.34 15.02 -1.56
CA ARG A 23 -21.12 16.00 -2.33
C ARG A 23 -21.66 17.04 -1.35
N VAL A 24 -21.00 18.19 -1.26
CA VAL A 24 -21.62 19.41 -0.76
C VAL A 24 -22.07 20.22 -1.99
N ARG A 25 -23.36 20.52 -2.04
CA ARG A 25 -23.97 21.41 -3.05
C ARG A 25 -23.37 22.81 -2.91
N GLN A 26 -22.80 23.35 -3.98
CA GLN A 26 -22.61 24.78 -4.14
C GLN A 26 -23.32 25.25 -5.42
N SER A 27 -24.31 26.10 -5.22
CA SER A 27 -24.82 27.13 -6.14
C SER A 27 -24.73 28.42 -5.31
N GLY A 28 -24.05 29.50 -5.66
CA GLY A 28 -23.65 30.04 -6.95
C GLY A 28 -24.23 31.45 -7.01
N ALA A 29 -23.42 32.50 -6.74
CA ALA A 29 -23.61 33.86 -7.26
C ALA A 29 -22.49 34.83 -6.82
N CYS A 30 -21.84 35.37 -7.85
CA CYS A 30 -21.02 36.58 -8.00
C CYS A 30 -20.97 37.70 -6.94
N ARG A 31 -19.72 38.22 -6.78
CA ARG A 31 -19.26 39.63 -6.81
C ARG A 31 -19.86 40.67 -5.84
N LEU A 32 -19.03 41.29 -4.99
CA LEU A 32 -18.48 42.68 -5.10
C LEU A 32 -17.98 43.23 -3.74
N LEU A 33 -16.78 43.81 -3.78
CA LEU A 33 -16.25 45.02 -3.08
C LEU A 33 -16.27 45.18 -1.54
N ALA A 34 -15.03 45.26 -1.02
CA ALA A 34 -14.38 46.42 -0.36
C ALA A 34 -14.81 46.97 1.02
N ALA A 35 -13.76 47.19 1.85
CA ALA A 35 -13.57 48.17 2.93
C ALA A 35 -14.51 48.07 4.16
N GLY A 36 -14.11 48.31 5.41
CA GLY A 36 -12.88 48.80 6.05
C GLY A 36 -13.20 49.15 7.52
N ALA A 37 -12.18 49.15 8.38
CA ALA A 37 -11.94 49.95 9.60
C ALA A 37 -13.11 50.22 10.61
N THR A 38 -13.05 49.78 11.88
CA THR A 38 -12.32 50.33 13.06
C THR A 38 -13.25 51.11 14.02
N ALA A 39 -13.08 50.87 15.34
CA ALA A 39 -13.33 51.71 16.54
C ALA A 39 -14.23 51.00 17.60
N ILE A 40 -13.71 50.44 18.72
CA ILE A 40 -13.19 51.06 19.99
C ILE A 40 -14.33 51.78 20.78
N LEU A 41 -14.73 51.43 22.03
CA LEU A 41 -14.11 51.64 23.37
C LEU A 41 -14.87 50.80 24.45
N PHE A 42 -14.18 50.08 25.37
CA PHE A 42 -13.88 50.38 26.80
C PHE A 42 -15.11 50.57 27.75
N VAL A 43 -15.49 49.65 28.67
CA VAL A 43 -14.93 49.27 30.04
C VAL A 43 -15.59 50.08 31.20
N PRO A 44 -15.76 49.62 32.48
CA PRO A 44 -16.13 48.34 33.14
C PRO A 44 -17.21 48.57 34.29
N PRO A 45 -17.10 48.10 35.57
CA PRO A 45 -17.54 46.81 36.19
C PRO A 45 -18.48 46.99 37.42
N GLY A 46 -18.83 45.91 38.13
CA GLY A 46 -19.33 45.93 39.53
C GLY A 46 -20.27 44.76 39.87
N GLN A 47 -19.83 43.76 40.65
CA GLN A 47 -20.09 43.59 42.11
C GLN A 47 -21.60 43.64 42.46
N GLY A 48 -22.24 42.70 43.14
CA GLY A 48 -21.90 41.49 43.90
C GLY A 48 -23.20 41.04 44.62
N GLY A 49 -23.18 39.91 45.34
CA GLY A 49 -24.18 39.61 46.40
C GLY A 49 -25.21 38.52 46.10
N ILE A 50 -24.93 37.33 46.64
CA ILE A 50 -25.85 36.22 47.05
C ILE A 50 -26.39 36.62 48.45
N PRO A 51 -27.59 36.24 49.00
CA PRO A 51 -28.09 34.86 49.13
C PRO A 51 -29.61 34.56 49.25
N ASP A 52 -29.92 33.26 49.03
CA ASP A 52 -30.82 32.31 49.74
C ASP A 52 -32.21 32.74 50.26
N ASN A 53 -33.30 32.08 49.82
CA ASN A 53 -34.06 30.96 50.45
C ASN A 53 -35.45 31.51 50.87
N ALA A 54 -36.59 30.81 50.91
CA ALA A 54 -37.04 29.47 50.54
C ALA A 54 -38.60 29.48 50.61
N ALA A 55 -39.25 28.53 49.90
CA ALA A 55 -40.62 28.02 50.10
C ALA A 55 -41.81 28.98 49.87
N GLY A 56 -42.93 28.63 49.24
CA GLY A 56 -43.37 27.36 48.65
C GLY A 56 -44.86 27.45 48.25
N ARG A 57 -45.22 26.74 47.17
CA ARG A 57 -46.55 26.25 46.74
C ARG A 57 -47.69 27.24 46.45
N ALA A 58 -48.07 27.31 45.17
CA ALA A 58 -49.28 26.66 44.66
C ALA A 58 -49.26 26.63 43.10
N ALA A 59 -49.71 25.51 42.53
CA ALA A 59 -49.90 25.25 41.11
C ALA A 59 -50.91 26.24 40.49
N GLU A 60 -50.84 26.63 39.22
CA GLU A 60 -51.24 25.79 38.08
C GLU A 60 -50.86 26.43 36.73
N THR A 61 -50.58 25.55 35.76
CA THR A 61 -50.80 25.70 34.31
C THR A 61 -50.13 26.85 33.56
N ALA A 62 -48.99 26.54 32.95
CA ALA A 62 -48.72 26.91 31.56
C ALA A 62 -48.00 25.74 30.87
N LYS A 63 -48.72 25.00 30.02
CA LYS A 63 -48.12 24.16 28.99
C LYS A 63 -47.46 25.08 27.98
N ASP A 64 -46.21 25.44 28.22
CA ASP A 64 -45.37 26.00 27.17
C ASP A 64 -44.99 24.84 26.25
N THR A 65 -45.60 24.82 25.07
CA THR A 65 -45.20 23.91 23.98
C THR A 65 -43.94 24.46 23.35
N ALA A 66 -42.83 24.31 24.05
CA ALA A 66 -41.50 24.45 23.46
C ALA A 66 -41.41 23.48 22.27
N ALA A 67 -40.91 23.97 21.13
CA ALA A 67 -40.70 23.13 19.96
C ALA A 67 -39.89 21.88 20.35
N PRO A 68 -40.26 20.68 19.83
CA PRO A 68 -39.57 19.45 20.18
C PRO A 68 -38.10 19.53 19.80
N ASN A 69 -37.23 19.30 20.77
CA ASN A 69 -35.79 19.21 20.60
C ASN A 69 -35.41 17.75 20.38
N THR A 70 -34.96 17.47 19.16
CA THR A 70 -34.50 16.15 18.73
C THR A 70 -33.06 16.28 18.25
N PHE A 71 -32.19 15.40 18.74
CA PHE A 71 -30.78 15.34 18.40
C PHE A 71 -30.42 13.92 17.95
N LEU A 72 -29.64 13.82 16.88
CA LEU A 72 -29.09 12.57 16.38
C LEU A 72 -27.56 12.63 16.48
N LEU A 73 -26.98 11.68 17.21
CA LEU A 73 -25.54 11.50 17.32
C LEU A 73 -25.12 10.27 16.52
N GLU A 74 -24.05 10.44 15.75
CA GLU A 74 -23.45 9.39 14.92
C GLU A 74 -22.08 9.02 15.50
N PRO A 75 -21.95 7.84 16.14
CA PRO A 75 -20.80 7.48 16.96
C PRO A 75 -19.50 7.28 16.19
N GLU A 76 -19.55 7.06 14.87
CA GLU A 76 -18.39 7.08 13.99
C GLU A 76 -17.69 8.45 13.96
N LYS A 77 -18.33 9.51 14.46
CA LYS A 77 -17.75 10.86 14.62
C LYS A 77 -17.06 11.07 15.97
N PHE A 78 -17.07 10.08 16.86
CA PHE A 78 -16.34 10.19 18.12
C PHE A 78 -14.83 10.14 17.87
N SER A 79 -14.09 10.92 18.65
CA SER A 79 -12.63 10.88 18.71
C SER A 79 -12.12 9.89 19.75
N ALA A 80 -12.82 9.75 20.87
CA ALA A 80 -12.51 8.76 21.90
C ALA A 80 -13.32 7.48 21.65
N LEU A 81 -12.70 6.49 21.02
CA LEU A 81 -13.35 5.21 20.76
C LEU A 81 -12.95 4.11 21.75
N GLY A 82 -11.82 4.26 22.45
CA GLY A 82 -11.26 3.20 23.27
C GLY A 82 -11.12 1.91 22.47
N GLY A 83 -11.77 0.83 22.92
CA GLY A 83 -11.80 -0.45 22.22
C GLY A 83 -12.78 -0.56 21.04
N TRP A 84 -13.45 0.52 20.63
CA TRP A 84 -14.36 0.53 19.49
C TRP A 84 -13.64 0.97 18.20
N ILE A 85 -14.11 0.47 17.06
CA ILE A 85 -13.52 0.76 15.75
C ILE A 85 -14.63 1.27 14.84
N LYS A 86 -14.32 2.30 14.04
CA LYS A 86 -15.24 2.80 13.01
C LYS A 86 -15.41 1.74 11.92
N ASP A 87 -16.64 1.37 11.63
CA ASP A 87 -17.02 0.37 10.63
C ASP A 87 -18.11 0.97 9.73
N GLY A 88 -17.70 1.72 8.71
CA GLY A 88 -18.64 2.46 7.85
C GLY A 88 -19.42 3.53 8.63
N SER A 89 -20.75 3.38 8.68
CA SER A 89 -21.69 4.30 9.37
C SER A 89 -21.97 3.93 10.82
N HIS A 90 -21.19 3.00 11.41
CA HIS A 90 -21.36 2.60 12.80
C HIS A 90 -20.01 2.38 13.47
N ILE A 91 -20.03 2.19 14.78
CA ILE A 91 -18.88 1.67 15.52
C ILE A 91 -19.11 0.22 15.91
N THR A 92 -18.06 -0.59 15.82
CA THR A 92 -18.04 -2.00 16.23
C THR A 92 -17.06 -2.19 17.39
N ALA A 93 -17.48 -2.87 18.45
CA ALA A 93 -16.61 -3.17 19.57
C ALA A 93 -15.52 -4.18 19.19
N GLY A 94 -14.27 -3.91 19.59
CA GLY A 94 -13.09 -4.72 19.27
C GLY A 94 -12.93 -5.98 20.12
N ASN A 95 -13.86 -6.28 21.04
CA ASN A 95 -13.80 -7.43 21.95
C ASN A 95 -12.58 -7.40 22.91
N THR A 96 -11.96 -6.25 23.09
CA THR A 96 -10.82 -6.03 24.00
C THR A 96 -11.25 -5.38 25.32
N GLY A 97 -12.54 -5.07 25.46
CA GLY A 97 -13.02 -4.08 26.43
C GLY A 97 -12.70 -2.66 25.98
N GLY A 98 -13.37 -1.67 26.58
CA GLY A 98 -13.19 -0.25 26.30
C GLY A 98 -14.50 0.53 26.21
N THR A 99 -14.39 1.85 26.25
CA THR A 99 -15.52 2.78 26.27
C THR A 99 -15.37 3.79 25.15
N ALA A 100 -16.32 3.84 24.20
CA ALA A 100 -16.41 4.99 23.30
C ALA A 100 -17.06 6.14 24.06
N PHE A 101 -16.54 7.36 23.90
CA PHE A 101 -16.87 8.50 24.74
C PHE A 101 -16.99 9.79 23.93
N ALA A 102 -18.07 10.52 24.15
CA ALA A 102 -18.29 11.84 23.59
C ALA A 102 -19.28 12.61 24.46
N GLY A 103 -19.48 13.89 24.16
CA GLY A 103 -20.55 14.69 24.71
C GLY A 103 -21.59 15.08 23.67
N PHE A 104 -22.74 15.54 24.17
CA PHE A 104 -23.81 16.13 23.37
C PHE A 104 -24.40 17.30 24.13
N ALA A 105 -24.88 18.31 23.40
CA ALA A 105 -25.40 19.54 23.99
C ALA A 105 -26.93 19.55 23.99
N ILE A 106 -27.52 19.73 25.16
CA ILE A 106 -28.95 19.99 25.33
C ILE A 106 -29.16 21.50 25.46
N THR A 107 -30.03 22.06 24.64
CA THR A 107 -30.32 23.49 24.60
C THR A 107 -31.51 23.88 25.47
N THR A 108 -32.46 22.98 25.66
CA THR A 108 -33.64 23.20 26.51
C THR A 108 -33.74 22.07 27.53
N PRO A 109 -33.78 22.38 28.83
CA PRO A 109 -33.94 21.36 29.86
C PRO A 109 -35.29 20.64 29.69
N GLY A 110 -35.36 19.36 30.02
CA GLY A 110 -36.59 18.58 29.90
C GLY A 110 -36.39 17.08 30.03
N SER A 111 -37.49 16.33 29.89
CA SER A 111 -37.45 14.87 29.86
C SER A 111 -37.19 14.38 28.44
N TYR A 112 -36.11 13.62 28.25
CA TYR A 112 -35.70 13.10 26.95
C TYR A 112 -35.79 11.58 26.91
N HIS A 113 -36.28 11.05 25.79
CA HIS A 113 -36.21 9.66 25.39
C HIS A 113 -34.91 9.43 24.63
N ILE A 114 -34.17 8.41 25.06
CA ILE A 114 -32.87 8.04 24.47
C ILE A 114 -33.06 6.73 23.74
N TRP A 115 -32.79 6.75 22.44
CA TRP A 115 -32.86 5.59 21.56
C TRP A 115 -31.46 5.26 21.05
N ALA A 116 -31.13 3.97 21.02
CA ALA A 116 -29.91 3.46 20.42
C ALA A 116 -30.28 2.64 19.18
N ARG A 117 -29.60 2.88 18.06
CA ARG A 117 -29.70 2.04 16.87
C ARG A 117 -28.61 0.99 16.90
N SER A 118 -28.98 -0.21 17.36
CA SER A 118 -28.05 -1.32 17.57
C SER A 118 -28.34 -2.45 16.57
N GLN A 119 -27.46 -3.45 16.48
CA GLN A 119 -27.69 -4.65 15.65
C GLN A 119 -27.86 -5.92 16.49
N ASP A 120 -28.92 -6.67 16.18
CA ASP A 120 -29.14 -8.05 16.62
C ASP A 120 -29.28 -9.00 15.40
N ARG A 121 -29.16 -10.31 15.64
CA ARG A 121 -29.33 -11.39 14.66
C ARG A 121 -30.09 -12.55 15.29
N PRO A 122 -31.43 -12.47 15.38
CA PRO A 122 -32.25 -13.45 16.08
C PRO A 122 -32.09 -14.87 15.55
N GLU A 123 -31.87 -15.00 14.24
CA GLU A 123 -31.71 -16.30 13.56
C GLU A 123 -30.29 -16.87 13.69
N ASN A 124 -29.29 -16.03 14.00
CA ASN A 124 -27.88 -16.41 13.98
C ASN A 124 -27.06 -15.64 15.04
N GLN A 125 -26.98 -16.25 16.23
CA GLN A 125 -26.37 -15.69 17.45
C GLN A 125 -27.23 -14.57 18.08
N PRO A 126 -28.47 -14.90 18.51
CA PRO A 126 -29.39 -13.94 19.12
C PRO A 126 -28.81 -13.32 20.39
N ALA A 127 -29.05 -12.02 20.59
CA ALA A 127 -28.72 -11.29 21.83
C ALA A 127 -27.25 -11.40 22.29
N THR A 128 -26.33 -11.64 21.35
CA THR A 128 -24.90 -11.79 21.68
C THR A 128 -24.14 -10.46 21.64
N ARG A 129 -24.55 -9.49 20.81
CA ARG A 129 -23.81 -8.25 20.48
C ARG A 129 -24.13 -7.10 21.42
N ARG A 130 -24.19 -7.37 22.72
CA ARG A 130 -24.74 -6.44 23.71
C ARG A 130 -23.74 -5.37 24.15
N PHE A 131 -24.26 -4.17 24.38
CA PHE A 131 -23.52 -3.03 24.93
C PHE A 131 -24.48 -2.12 25.70
N ARG A 132 -23.93 -1.19 26.48
CA ARG A 132 -24.73 -0.27 27.29
C ARG A 132 -24.32 1.18 27.08
N LEU A 133 -25.31 2.06 26.96
CA LEU A 133 -25.11 3.50 27.02
C LEU A 133 -25.06 3.97 28.47
N ARG A 134 -24.19 4.94 28.78
CA ARG A 134 -24.14 5.62 30.06
C ARG A 134 -24.22 7.13 29.81
N ILE A 135 -25.17 7.80 30.44
CA ILE A 135 -25.37 9.26 30.28
C ILE A 135 -25.04 9.93 31.60
N ASN A 136 -24.10 10.86 31.59
CA ASN A 136 -23.55 11.53 32.78
C ASN A 136 -23.15 10.54 33.90
N GLY A 137 -22.49 9.44 33.54
CA GLY A 137 -22.07 8.44 34.52
C GLY A 137 -23.22 7.62 35.13
N ARG A 138 -24.43 7.62 34.54
CA ARG A 138 -25.51 6.71 34.92
C ARG A 138 -25.96 5.83 33.76
N ASP A 139 -25.96 4.51 33.99
CA ASP A 139 -26.35 3.49 33.02
C ASP A 139 -27.76 3.75 32.47
N ALA A 140 -27.95 3.53 31.17
CA ALA A 140 -29.25 3.44 30.54
C ALA A 140 -30.03 2.24 31.12
N ALA A 141 -31.36 2.37 31.19
CA ALA A 141 -32.22 1.36 31.80
C ALA A 141 -32.18 0.02 31.07
N VAL A 142 -32.06 0.05 29.74
CA VAL A 142 -32.04 -1.14 28.88
C VAL A 142 -30.65 -1.31 28.24
N GLU A 143 -30.17 -2.54 28.23
CA GLU A 143 -28.97 -2.92 27.48
C GLU A 143 -29.31 -3.12 25.99
N CYS A 144 -28.48 -2.60 25.10
CA CYS A 144 -28.71 -2.64 23.66
C CYS A 144 -28.31 -3.97 23.04
N GLY A 145 -28.80 -4.26 21.84
CA GLY A 145 -28.34 -5.37 20.99
C GLY A 145 -28.98 -6.72 21.34
N ALA A 146 -30.18 -6.69 21.92
CA ALA A 146 -30.98 -7.86 22.27
C ALA A 146 -32.47 -7.69 21.88
N HIS A 147 -32.75 -6.87 20.87
CA HIS A 147 -34.11 -6.48 20.48
C HIS A 147 -34.89 -7.53 19.71
N GLY A 148 -34.27 -8.61 19.21
CA GLY A 148 -35.01 -9.66 18.51
C GLY A 148 -35.45 -9.30 17.08
N HIS A 149 -34.86 -8.26 16.47
CA HIS A 149 -35.06 -7.94 15.04
C HIS A 149 -33.77 -8.20 14.25
N GLU A 150 -33.88 -8.63 12.99
CA GLU A 150 -32.70 -8.83 12.14
C GLU A 150 -32.08 -7.48 11.74
N SER A 151 -30.75 -7.39 11.81
CA SER A 151 -29.99 -6.18 11.46
C SER A 151 -30.20 -5.00 12.43
N PHE A 152 -30.02 -3.76 11.96
CA PHE A 152 -30.10 -2.56 12.78
C PHE A 152 -31.54 -2.15 13.10
N TYR A 153 -31.84 -1.96 14.38
CA TYR A 153 -33.14 -1.53 14.88
C TYR A 153 -33.00 -0.48 15.98
N TRP A 154 -34.00 0.40 16.15
CA TRP A 154 -34.00 1.37 17.24
C TRP A 154 -34.62 0.81 18.50
N GLU A 155 -33.83 0.80 19.58
CA GLU A 155 -34.26 0.43 20.92
C GLU A 155 -34.40 1.70 21.77
N ARG A 156 -35.54 1.88 22.44
CA ARG A 156 -35.68 2.92 23.46
C ARG A 156 -34.98 2.43 24.72
N VAL A 157 -33.78 2.96 24.95
CA VAL A 157 -32.90 2.44 26.01
C VAL A 157 -33.08 3.15 27.34
N ASP A 158 -33.64 4.35 27.31
CA ASP A 158 -33.84 5.13 28.53
C ASP A 158 -34.83 6.29 28.37
N SER A 159 -35.24 6.87 29.50
CA SER A 159 -35.92 8.16 29.57
C SER A 159 -35.51 8.90 30.84
N ARG A 160 -34.95 10.10 30.70
CA ARG A 160 -34.40 10.86 31.84
C ARG A 160 -34.49 12.37 31.65
N SER A 161 -34.53 13.10 32.76
CA SER A 161 -34.43 14.55 32.76
C SER A 161 -32.98 14.98 32.47
N LEU A 162 -32.82 15.91 31.54
CA LEU A 162 -31.54 16.52 31.18
C LEU A 162 -31.67 18.04 31.28
N GLU A 163 -30.64 18.69 31.82
CA GLU A 163 -30.58 20.15 31.92
C GLU A 163 -30.02 20.78 30.64
N ALA A 164 -30.11 22.10 30.49
CA ALA A 164 -29.36 22.76 29.43
C ALA A 164 -27.84 22.67 29.71
N GLY A 165 -27.06 22.29 28.71
CA GLY A 165 -25.60 22.14 28.81
C GLY A 165 -25.05 20.92 28.08
N VAL A 166 -23.76 20.65 28.27
CA VAL A 166 -23.09 19.47 27.70
C VAL A 166 -23.23 18.28 28.65
N HIS A 167 -23.70 17.16 28.10
CA HIS A 167 -23.81 15.88 28.78
C HIS A 167 -22.84 14.87 28.20
N ALA A 168 -22.34 13.99 29.06
CA ALA A 168 -21.48 12.87 28.68
C ALA A 168 -22.29 11.67 28.18
N LEU A 169 -21.80 11.03 27.13
CA LEU A 169 -22.28 9.77 26.58
C LEU A 169 -21.12 8.78 26.50
N GLU A 170 -21.23 7.68 27.23
CA GLU A 170 -20.33 6.53 27.14
C GLU A 170 -21.03 5.35 26.48
N VAL A 171 -20.30 4.58 25.67
CA VAL A 171 -20.75 3.33 25.05
C VAL A 171 -19.82 2.21 25.51
N ARG A 172 -20.34 1.29 26.33
CA ARG A 172 -19.56 0.23 26.98
C ARG A 172 -19.91 -1.13 26.39
N ASP A 173 -18.91 -1.82 25.86
CA ASP A 173 -19.06 -3.21 25.39
C ASP A 173 -19.19 -4.15 26.59
N THR A 174 -20.42 -4.58 26.89
CA THR A 174 -20.74 -5.42 28.05
C THR A 174 -20.62 -6.90 27.72
N ALA A 175 -20.95 -7.31 26.49
CA ALA A 175 -20.91 -8.71 26.10
C ALA A 175 -19.53 -9.17 25.61
N ARG A 176 -18.63 -8.25 25.23
CA ARG A 176 -17.35 -8.61 24.61
C ARG A 176 -17.59 -9.53 23.40
N PHE A 177 -18.50 -9.09 22.55
CA PHE A 177 -18.92 -9.86 21.39
C PHE A 177 -19.35 -8.95 20.24
N PHE A 178 -18.52 -7.95 19.94
CA PHE A 178 -18.67 -7.10 18.76
C PHE A 178 -20.02 -6.37 18.72
N GLY A 179 -20.39 -5.71 19.82
CA GLY A 179 -21.52 -4.78 19.85
C GLY A 179 -21.41 -3.75 18.73
N ARG A 180 -22.57 -3.33 18.18
CA ARG A 180 -22.63 -2.40 17.03
C ARG A 180 -23.60 -1.27 17.32
N LEU A 181 -23.14 -0.04 17.21
CA LEU A 181 -23.96 1.16 17.40
C LEU A 181 -23.86 2.05 16.16
N GLU A 182 -25.00 2.25 15.48
CA GLU A 182 -25.11 3.11 14.29
C GLU A 182 -25.50 4.54 14.64
N ALA A 183 -26.33 4.75 15.66
CA ALA A 183 -26.76 6.10 16.04
C ALA A 183 -27.37 6.13 17.44
N VAL A 184 -27.37 7.31 18.06
CA VAL A 184 -28.14 7.61 19.28
C VAL A 184 -29.07 8.78 18.99
N LEU A 185 -30.37 8.59 19.18
CA LEU A 185 -31.37 9.65 19.04
C LEU A 185 -31.85 10.07 20.43
N ILE A 186 -31.82 11.37 20.71
CA ILE A 186 -32.20 11.96 21.99
C ILE A 186 -33.32 12.96 21.68
N THR A 187 -34.52 12.71 22.17
CA THR A 187 -35.70 13.51 21.81
C THR A 187 -36.63 13.72 23.00
N ASN A 188 -37.16 14.93 23.16
CA ASN A 188 -38.22 15.23 24.14
C ASN A 188 -39.64 15.18 23.53
N SER A 189 -39.76 14.62 22.33
CA SER A 189 -41.02 14.41 21.61
C SER A 189 -41.45 12.95 21.62
N GLU A 190 -42.69 12.71 21.21
CA GLU A 190 -43.26 11.37 20.99
C GLU A 190 -42.75 10.69 19.69
N LEU A 191 -41.66 11.18 19.09
CA LEU A 191 -41.08 10.60 17.89
C LEU A 191 -40.57 9.18 18.17
N ASP A 192 -41.21 8.18 17.56
CA ASP A 192 -40.66 6.83 17.43
C ASP A 192 -39.82 6.72 16.15
N PRO A 193 -38.49 6.56 16.25
CA PRO A 193 -37.61 6.49 15.09
C PRO A 193 -37.78 5.25 14.23
N ASN A 194 -38.52 4.22 14.67
CA ASN A 194 -38.88 3.07 13.84
C ASN A 194 -40.04 3.36 12.86
N THR A 195 -40.76 4.47 13.04
CA THR A 195 -41.90 4.87 12.19
C THR A 195 -41.52 5.77 11.02
N VAL A 196 -40.24 6.15 10.91
CA VAL A 196 -39.72 7.05 9.89
C VAL A 196 -38.47 6.50 9.24
N GLU A 197 -38.19 6.94 8.00
CA GLU A 197 -36.96 6.58 7.30
C GLU A 197 -35.72 7.11 8.03
N ARG A 198 -34.69 6.25 8.21
CA ARG A 198 -33.46 6.57 8.95
C ARG A 198 -32.74 7.81 8.40
N ASP A 199 -32.71 7.98 7.08
CA ASP A 199 -32.07 9.13 6.44
C ASP A 199 -32.81 10.45 6.74
N SER A 200 -34.12 10.40 7.00
CA SER A 200 -34.90 11.59 7.35
C SER A 200 -34.51 12.20 8.70
N LEU A 201 -33.93 11.38 9.59
CA LEU A 201 -33.46 11.79 10.92
C LEU A 201 -32.14 12.58 10.86
N LYS A 202 -31.41 12.59 9.72
CA LYS A 202 -30.16 13.36 9.57
C LYS A 202 -30.37 14.87 9.71
N ARG A 203 -31.59 15.38 9.52
CA ARG A 203 -31.90 16.78 9.81
C ARG A 203 -31.73 17.17 11.28
N PHE A 204 -31.69 16.18 12.18
CA PHE A 204 -31.48 16.35 13.62
C PHE A 204 -30.02 16.11 14.03
N GLU A 205 -29.12 15.89 13.08
CA GLU A 205 -27.71 15.60 13.36
C GLU A 205 -27.06 16.71 14.17
N GLN A 206 -26.47 16.32 15.31
CA GLN A 206 -25.62 17.19 16.12
C GLN A 206 -24.18 16.67 16.05
N GLN A 207 -23.23 17.59 15.84
CA GLN A 207 -21.82 17.23 15.96
C GLN A 207 -21.49 16.91 17.43
N PRO A 208 -20.95 15.73 17.73
CA PRO A 208 -20.62 15.37 19.10
C PRO A 208 -19.56 16.32 19.66
N VAL A 209 -19.75 16.74 20.92
CA VAL A 209 -18.73 17.45 21.68
C VAL A 209 -17.60 16.47 21.96
N GLN A 210 -16.42 16.74 21.44
CA GLN A 210 -15.32 15.79 21.51
C GLN A 210 -14.70 15.78 22.90
N ALA A 211 -14.51 14.59 23.46
CA ALA A 211 -13.68 14.42 24.63
C ALA A 211 -12.21 14.48 24.23
N VAL A 212 -11.40 15.14 25.04
CA VAL A 212 -9.95 15.20 24.86
C VAL A 212 -9.34 14.42 26.00
N ARG A 213 -8.42 13.49 25.71
CA ARG A 213 -7.67 12.79 26.76
C ARG A 213 -7.02 13.86 27.65
N ALA A 214 -7.24 13.79 28.96
CA ALA A 214 -6.55 14.70 29.86
C ALA A 214 -5.04 14.53 29.60
N PRO A 215 -4.26 15.61 29.49
CA PRO A 215 -2.82 15.47 29.51
C PRO A 215 -2.51 14.59 30.70
N MET A 216 -1.72 13.54 30.49
CA MET A 216 -1.22 12.79 31.62
C MET A 216 -0.35 13.79 32.38
N VAL A 217 -0.90 14.37 33.45
CA VAL A 217 -0.13 15.18 34.38
C VAL A 217 0.75 14.17 35.08
N ASP A 218 1.91 13.87 34.48
CA ASP A 218 2.92 13.13 35.22
C ASP A 218 3.62 14.14 36.11
N ASP A 219 3.31 14.06 37.41
CA ASP A 219 4.13 14.63 38.48
C ASP A 219 5.60 14.11 38.40
N GLY A 220 5.87 13.11 37.54
CA GLY A 220 7.14 12.44 37.29
C GLY A 220 7.96 12.85 36.06
N VAL A 221 7.60 13.87 35.25
CA VAL A 221 8.62 14.49 34.36
C VAL A 221 9.53 15.36 35.21
N GLU A 222 10.48 14.69 35.84
CA GLU A 222 11.32 15.30 36.85
C GLU A 222 12.28 16.30 36.20
N LYS A 223 12.18 17.57 36.61
CA LYS A 223 13.17 18.57 36.18
C LYS A 223 14.55 18.15 36.67
N ILE A 224 15.54 18.38 35.82
CA ILE A 224 16.94 18.08 36.13
C ILE A 224 17.75 19.36 36.18
N THR A 225 18.74 19.37 37.07
CA THR A 225 19.82 20.34 37.11
C THR A 225 21.11 19.62 36.74
N LEU A 226 21.88 20.17 35.81
CA LEU A 226 23.17 19.60 35.40
C LEU A 226 24.33 20.20 36.19
N GLU A 227 25.37 19.40 36.35
CA GLU A 227 26.68 19.93 36.72
C GLU A 227 27.38 20.50 35.46
N ASN A 228 27.72 21.78 35.52
CA ASN A 228 28.30 22.53 34.40
C ASN A 228 29.83 22.32 34.28
N GLY A 229 30.38 22.65 33.11
CA GLY A 229 31.82 22.54 32.83
C GLY A 229 32.33 21.10 32.70
N ALA A 230 33.65 20.95 32.57
CA ALA A 230 34.31 19.65 32.38
C ALA A 230 34.12 18.71 33.59
N ALA A 231 33.99 19.25 34.80
CA ALA A 231 33.76 18.48 36.02
C ALA A 231 32.42 17.72 36.00
N GLY A 232 31.42 18.22 35.26
CA GLY A 232 30.11 17.57 35.13
C GLY A 232 30.05 16.44 34.11
N VAL A 233 31.12 16.17 33.35
CA VAL A 233 31.19 15.05 32.41
C VAL A 233 31.62 13.79 33.15
N ALA A 234 30.68 12.90 33.41
CA ALA A 234 30.94 11.67 34.12
C ALA A 234 31.70 10.67 33.26
N ALA A 235 31.30 10.48 32.00
CA ALA A 235 32.01 9.65 31.02
C ALA A 235 31.77 10.15 29.60
N GLU A 236 32.63 9.73 28.67
CA GLU A 236 32.62 10.15 27.27
C GLU A 236 32.94 8.95 26.37
N LEU A 237 32.21 8.83 25.26
CA LEU A 237 32.54 7.99 24.11
C LEU A 237 32.69 8.90 22.89
N ARG A 238 33.65 8.60 22.02
CA ARG A 238 33.93 9.40 20.83
C ARG A 238 34.13 8.50 19.63
N ASN A 239 33.52 8.89 18.52
CA ASN A 239 33.77 8.31 17.20
C ASN A 239 34.01 9.43 16.17
N ASP A 240 34.02 9.09 14.88
CA ASP A 240 34.29 10.08 13.83
C ASP A 240 33.18 11.13 13.64
N ASP A 241 31.95 10.82 14.06
CA ASP A 241 30.75 11.62 13.77
C ASP A 241 30.15 12.29 15.01
N ILE A 242 30.37 11.75 16.21
CA ILE A 242 29.83 12.28 17.48
C ILE A 242 30.79 12.13 18.66
N VAL A 243 30.59 13.01 19.65
CA VAL A 243 31.00 12.79 21.04
C VAL A 243 29.75 12.59 21.88
N LEU A 244 29.64 11.45 22.55
CA LEU A 244 28.57 11.14 23.50
C LEU A 244 29.10 11.29 24.91
N ARG A 245 28.48 12.17 25.70
CA ARG A 245 28.81 12.40 27.10
C ARG A 245 27.65 11.96 28.01
N LEU A 246 28.01 11.35 29.12
CA LEU A 246 27.10 11.17 30.25
C LEU A 246 27.38 12.29 31.25
N ARG A 247 26.44 13.21 31.41
CA ARG A 247 26.57 14.34 32.33
C ARG A 247 25.92 14.05 33.66
N GLN A 248 26.59 14.43 34.73
CA GLN A 248 26.02 14.36 36.07
C GLN A 248 24.81 15.28 36.15
N ALA A 249 23.69 14.71 36.60
CA ALA A 249 22.43 15.42 36.77
C ALA A 249 21.89 15.15 38.18
N ARG A 250 21.26 16.15 38.76
CA ARG A 250 20.45 16.00 39.97
C ARG A 250 19.01 16.28 39.62
N THR A 251 18.15 15.35 39.99
CA THR A 251 16.72 15.49 39.74
C THR A 251 16.08 16.40 40.79
N ALA A 252 14.86 16.92 40.54
CA ALA A 252 14.17 17.82 41.45
C ALA A 252 13.93 17.23 42.86
N SER A 253 13.76 15.91 42.98
CA SER A 253 13.68 15.17 44.25
C SER A 253 15.03 14.95 44.95
N GLY A 254 16.12 15.43 44.35
CA GLY A 254 17.48 15.37 44.90
C GLY A 254 18.27 14.11 44.56
N ARG A 255 17.76 13.20 43.73
CA ARG A 255 18.46 12.00 43.26
C ARG A 255 19.57 12.36 42.28
N SER A 256 20.75 11.77 42.44
CA SER A 256 21.81 11.82 41.44
C SER A 256 21.51 10.85 40.30
N SER A 257 21.78 11.28 39.07
CA SER A 257 21.55 10.53 37.84
C SER A 257 22.54 10.96 36.75
N PHE A 258 22.45 10.35 35.57
CA PHE A 258 23.16 10.79 34.37
C PHE A 258 22.19 11.11 33.24
N VAL A 259 22.53 12.13 32.44
CA VAL A 259 21.85 12.41 31.17
C VAL A 259 22.80 12.38 30.01
N ARG A 260 22.26 12.03 28.84
CA ARG A 260 23.02 11.97 27.60
C ARG A 260 23.12 13.33 26.95
N GLU A 261 24.34 13.70 26.60
CA GLU A 261 24.67 14.84 25.75
C GLU A 261 25.40 14.30 24.50
N VAL A 262 25.05 14.82 23.32
CA VAL A 262 25.63 14.44 22.04
C VAL A 262 26.13 15.70 21.35
N GLU A 263 27.44 15.77 21.11
CA GLU A 263 28.05 16.77 20.24
C GLU A 263 28.25 16.16 18.85
N PHE A 264 27.83 16.89 17.81
CA PHE A 264 27.99 16.44 16.43
C PHE A 264 29.35 16.88 15.88
N LEU A 265 30.15 15.94 15.38
CA LEU A 265 31.46 16.20 14.76
C LEU A 265 31.38 16.25 13.22
N SER A 266 30.27 15.78 12.64
CA SER A 266 29.97 15.80 11.21
C SER A 266 28.52 16.22 10.94
N GLY A 267 28.17 16.39 9.66
CA GLY A 267 26.84 16.84 9.22
C GLY A 267 26.64 18.36 9.33
N GLU A 268 25.42 18.81 8.99
CA GLU A 268 25.07 20.25 8.95
C GLU A 268 25.10 20.90 10.34
N LEU A 269 24.93 20.10 11.40
CA LEU A 269 24.95 20.57 12.79
C LEU A 269 26.30 20.36 13.49
N LYS A 270 27.39 20.21 12.72
CA LYS A 270 28.73 20.08 13.28
C LYS A 270 29.05 21.19 14.30
N GLY A 271 29.56 20.81 15.46
CA GLY A 271 29.87 21.68 16.59
C GLY A 271 28.67 22.03 17.47
N ARG A 272 27.44 21.61 17.10
CA ARG A 272 26.26 21.76 17.95
C ARG A 272 26.18 20.61 18.94
N ILE A 273 25.56 20.90 20.08
CA ILE A 273 25.31 19.95 21.16
C ILE A 273 23.81 19.79 21.32
N TRP A 274 23.35 18.53 21.39
CA TRP A 274 22.01 18.17 21.81
C TRP A 274 22.05 17.45 23.14
N GLN A 275 21.07 17.71 24.00
CA GLN A 275 20.98 17.12 25.32
C GLN A 275 19.62 16.46 25.53
N ALA A 276 19.64 15.22 26.00
CA ALA A 276 18.44 14.50 26.39
C ALA A 276 17.89 14.99 27.75
N GLY A 277 16.60 14.73 27.97
CA GLY A 277 16.05 14.66 29.33
C GLY A 277 16.52 13.40 30.08
N LEU A 278 15.86 13.07 31.19
CA LEU A 278 16.07 11.76 31.82
C LEU A 278 15.63 10.64 30.88
N GLU A 279 16.46 9.60 30.73
CA GLU A 279 16.15 8.44 29.90
C GLU A 279 16.07 7.18 30.77
N PRO A 280 14.97 7.01 31.55
CA PRO A 280 14.78 5.81 32.37
C PRO A 280 14.58 4.56 31.50
N LEU A 281 15.05 3.43 32.03
CA LEU A 281 14.71 2.11 31.52
C LEU A 281 13.44 1.63 32.23
N TYR A 282 12.47 1.12 31.47
CA TYR A 282 11.21 0.61 31.99
C TYR A 282 11.23 -0.92 32.03
N LEU A 283 10.74 -1.50 33.12
CA LEU A 283 10.44 -2.92 33.23
C LEU A 283 8.94 -3.11 33.45
N LEU A 284 8.30 -3.83 32.54
CA LEU A 284 6.93 -4.27 32.67
C LEU A 284 6.92 -5.74 33.08
N GLY A 285 6.07 -6.10 34.05
CA GLY A 285 5.95 -7.44 34.59
C GLY A 285 4.52 -7.95 34.58
N SER A 286 4.36 -9.26 34.37
CA SER A 286 3.10 -9.96 34.63
C SER A 286 3.30 -11.38 35.09
N ARG A 287 2.44 -11.88 35.98
CA ARG A 287 2.44 -13.29 36.38
C ARG A 287 1.89 -14.23 35.31
N LYS A 288 1.01 -13.73 34.42
CA LYS A 288 0.36 -14.51 33.36
C LYS A 288 0.49 -13.76 32.03
N SER A 289 0.58 -14.49 30.93
CA SER A 289 0.49 -13.86 29.62
C SER A 289 -0.97 -13.48 29.33
N SER A 290 -1.20 -12.21 29.00
CA SER A 290 -2.52 -11.66 28.65
C SER A 290 -2.53 -10.95 27.29
N VAL A 291 -1.40 -10.99 26.55
CA VAL A 291 -1.29 -10.36 25.24
C VAL A 291 -2.26 -10.99 24.25
N SER A 292 -3.02 -10.15 23.56
CA SER A 292 -3.88 -10.56 22.46
C SER A 292 -3.31 -10.06 21.14
N TYR A 293 -3.14 -10.97 20.19
CA TYR A 293 -2.76 -10.68 18.81
C TYR A 293 -3.97 -10.71 17.87
N SER A 294 -5.18 -10.49 18.37
CA SER A 294 -6.41 -10.56 17.55
C SER A 294 -6.52 -9.42 16.53
N ALA A 295 -6.00 -8.23 16.88
CA ALA A 295 -5.96 -7.05 16.03
C ALA A 295 -4.58 -6.88 15.35
N PHE A 296 -4.42 -5.80 14.56
CA PHE A 296 -3.14 -5.47 13.91
C PHE A 296 -2.05 -5.11 14.93
N SER A 297 -2.40 -4.32 15.95
CA SER A 297 -1.57 -4.04 17.10
C SER A 297 -1.93 -4.99 18.24
N PRO A 298 -0.93 -5.49 19.00
CA PRO A 298 -1.21 -6.27 20.20
C PRO A 298 -1.93 -5.43 21.26
N THR A 299 -2.75 -6.08 22.08
CA THR A 299 -3.46 -5.45 23.19
C THR A 299 -3.29 -6.21 24.49
N TRP A 300 -3.39 -5.51 25.62
CA TRP A 300 -3.33 -6.07 26.97
C TRP A 300 -4.54 -5.60 27.79
N PRO A 301 -5.28 -6.53 28.43
CA PRO A 301 -6.29 -6.14 29.41
C PRO A 301 -5.64 -5.34 30.54
N SER A 302 -6.22 -4.19 30.87
CA SER A 302 -5.80 -3.34 31.98
C SER A 302 -6.98 -3.00 32.88
N THR A 303 -6.74 -2.91 34.20
CA THR A 303 -7.69 -2.40 35.18
C THR A 303 -7.48 -0.92 35.48
N GLU A 304 -6.44 -0.31 34.92
CA GLU A 304 -6.13 1.09 35.11
C GLU A 304 -7.19 1.99 34.48
N GLN A 305 -7.29 3.21 35.01
CA GLN A 305 -8.15 4.25 34.46
C GLN A 305 -7.29 5.34 33.78
N GLU A 306 -7.91 6.08 32.88
CA GLU A 306 -7.37 7.25 32.20
C GLU A 306 -8.40 8.38 32.27
N ASP A 307 -7.90 9.58 32.50
CA ASP A 307 -8.74 10.76 32.61
C ASP A 307 -8.99 11.40 31.24
N TRP A 308 -10.22 11.87 31.04
CA TRP A 308 -10.69 12.55 29.85
C TRP A 308 -11.39 13.86 30.22
N LEU A 309 -11.08 14.93 29.50
CA LEU A 309 -11.71 16.22 29.63
C LEU A 309 -12.88 16.33 28.64
N LEU A 310 -14.06 16.63 29.16
CA LEU A 310 -15.26 16.92 28.36
C LEU A 310 -15.97 18.14 28.97
N ALA A 311 -16.06 19.22 28.20
CA ALA A 311 -16.67 20.49 28.61
C ALA A 311 -16.17 21.00 29.98
N GLY A 312 -14.85 20.94 30.20
CA GLY A 312 -14.21 21.41 31.43
C GLY A 312 -14.35 20.47 32.65
N ARG A 313 -14.97 19.29 32.49
CA ARG A 313 -15.07 18.26 33.53
C ARG A 313 -14.18 17.07 33.20
N THR A 314 -13.59 16.48 34.24
CA THR A 314 -12.77 15.26 34.13
C THR A 314 -13.63 14.02 34.29
N TRP A 315 -13.40 13.02 33.44
CA TRP A 315 -14.04 11.72 33.39
C TRP A 315 -12.98 10.62 33.42
N SER A 316 -13.02 9.73 34.41
CA SER A 316 -12.11 8.59 34.47
C SER A 316 -12.74 7.37 33.78
N LEU A 317 -12.08 6.89 32.73
CA LEU A 317 -12.50 5.75 31.91
C LEU A 317 -11.43 4.64 31.93
N PRO A 318 -11.74 3.38 31.60
CA PRO A 318 -10.72 2.34 31.50
C PRO A 318 -9.62 2.72 30.51
N ALA A 319 -8.37 2.46 30.88
CA ALA A 319 -7.20 2.72 30.04
C ALA A 319 -7.29 1.97 28.70
N ASP A 320 -6.79 2.60 27.64
CA ASP A 320 -6.73 1.97 26.32
C ASP A 320 -5.86 0.71 26.33
N ALA A 321 -6.42 -0.42 25.88
CA ALA A 321 -5.72 -1.69 25.83
C ALA A 321 -4.56 -1.72 24.81
N LEU A 322 -4.46 -0.71 23.94
CA LEU A 322 -3.35 -0.51 23.00
C LEU A 322 -2.13 0.18 23.63
N ASP A 323 -2.25 0.77 24.82
CA ASP A 323 -1.14 1.43 25.50
C ASP A 323 -0.12 0.38 26.01
N ALA A 324 0.99 0.26 25.28
CA ALA A 324 2.03 -0.73 25.57
C ALA A 324 2.77 -0.47 26.88
N PHE A 325 2.91 0.79 27.31
CA PHE A 325 3.48 1.11 28.62
C PHE A 325 2.53 0.75 29.76
N ARG A 326 1.24 0.55 29.43
CA ARG A 326 0.23 0.06 30.36
C ARG A 326 0.04 -1.47 30.39
N ALA A 327 0.91 -2.21 29.71
CA ALA A 327 0.86 -3.67 29.72
C ALA A 327 1.30 -4.25 31.09
N GLY A 328 0.67 -5.36 31.49
CA GLY A 328 1.02 -6.09 32.71
C GLY A 328 0.38 -5.57 33.99
N ASP A 329 0.80 -6.12 35.13
CA ASP A 329 0.28 -5.80 36.48
C ASP A 329 1.35 -5.19 37.43
N ALA A 330 2.59 -5.08 36.98
CA ALA A 330 3.68 -4.47 37.74
C ALA A 330 4.63 -3.68 36.83
N ARG A 331 5.14 -2.53 37.31
CA ARG A 331 6.04 -1.65 36.54
C ARG A 331 7.14 -1.07 37.40
N THR A 332 8.32 -0.87 36.82
CA THR A 332 9.43 -0.18 37.49
C THR A 332 10.19 0.68 36.49
N ARG A 333 10.56 1.89 36.93
CA ARG A 333 11.49 2.79 36.23
C ARG A 333 12.87 2.62 36.86
N PHE A 334 13.89 2.42 36.04
CA PHE A 334 15.29 2.38 36.47
C PHE A 334 16.03 3.58 35.92
N PHE A 335 16.84 4.21 36.76
CA PHE A 335 17.59 5.42 36.42
C PHE A 335 19.10 5.13 36.46
N PRO A 336 19.90 5.71 35.56
CA PRO A 336 21.34 5.52 35.54
C PRO A 336 21.97 6.10 36.82
N ALA A 337 22.58 5.26 37.64
CA ALA A 337 23.01 5.64 38.99
C ALA A 337 24.54 5.65 39.18
N SER A 338 25.26 4.72 38.55
CA SER A 338 26.73 4.69 38.61
C SER A 338 27.37 4.10 37.36
N ILE A 339 28.64 4.46 37.12
CA ILE A 339 29.47 3.90 36.04
C ILE A 339 30.38 2.83 36.66
N ARG A 340 30.26 1.59 36.17
CA ARG A 340 31.04 0.46 36.66
C ARG A 340 32.37 0.30 35.91
N ASN A 341 32.36 0.48 34.60
CA ASN A 341 33.54 0.31 33.76
C ASN A 341 33.50 1.25 32.54
N ARG A 342 34.68 1.55 31.99
CA ARG A 342 34.87 2.40 30.81
C ARG A 342 35.97 1.82 29.95
N LYS A 343 35.69 1.68 28.67
CA LYS A 343 36.67 1.40 27.61
C LYS A 343 36.55 2.51 26.56
N THR A 344 37.40 2.45 25.55
CA THR A 344 37.45 3.44 24.46
C THR A 344 36.11 3.57 23.73
N ASP A 345 35.38 2.47 23.56
CA ASP A 345 34.15 2.35 22.78
C ASP A 345 32.93 1.90 23.60
N THR A 346 33.10 1.58 24.88
CA THR A 346 32.01 1.10 25.75
C THR A 346 31.95 1.77 27.12
N ILE A 347 30.75 2.05 27.61
CA ILE A 347 30.48 2.42 29.01
C ILE A 347 29.52 1.40 29.62
N GLU A 348 29.89 0.86 30.79
CA GLU A 348 29.04 -0.02 31.59
C GLU A 348 28.44 0.74 32.76
N LEU A 349 27.11 0.79 32.82
CA LEU A 349 26.31 1.54 33.78
C LEU A 349 25.48 0.59 34.65
N VAL A 350 25.33 0.95 35.92
CA VAL A 350 24.32 0.36 36.80
C VAL A 350 23.14 1.31 36.87
N TYR A 351 21.98 0.80 36.48
CA TYR A 351 20.71 1.48 36.66
C TYR A 351 20.03 0.94 37.92
N GLU A 352 19.48 1.83 38.75
CA GLU A 352 18.79 1.48 39.99
C GLU A 352 17.31 1.86 39.93
N ALA A 353 16.47 1.05 40.58
CA ALA A 353 15.04 1.29 40.64
C ALA A 353 14.71 2.63 41.32
N GLY A 354 13.70 3.32 40.79
CA GLY A 354 13.11 4.51 41.41
C GLY A 354 12.46 4.24 42.77
N ARG A 355 12.06 5.30 43.49
CA ARG A 355 11.39 5.17 44.80
C ARG A 355 10.00 4.55 44.65
N GLU A 356 9.49 3.92 45.73
CA GLU A 356 8.11 3.42 45.78
C GLU A 356 7.11 4.52 45.38
N GLY A 357 6.28 4.25 44.38
CA GLY A 357 5.34 5.22 43.80
C GLY A 357 5.71 5.73 42.39
N GLU A 358 6.97 5.64 41.96
CA GLU A 358 7.41 6.01 40.59
C GLU A 358 7.10 4.92 39.53
N GLY A 359 6.51 3.79 39.93
CA GLY A 359 6.11 2.68 39.07
C GLY A 359 4.83 2.03 39.59
N GLY A 360 3.68 2.44 39.04
CA GLY A 360 2.37 1.92 39.44
C GLY A 360 2.33 0.39 39.43
N GLY A 361 2.15 -0.20 40.62
CA GLY A 361 1.97 -1.64 40.83
C GLY A 361 2.90 -2.23 41.89
N GLN A 362 2.33 -2.81 42.95
CA GLN A 362 3.07 -3.55 43.98
C GLN A 362 3.66 -4.85 43.42
N GLY A 363 4.98 -4.99 43.55
CA GLY A 363 5.63 -6.28 43.51
C GLY A 363 7.13 -6.16 43.35
N ASN A 364 7.90 -6.76 44.26
CA ASN A 364 9.32 -7.10 44.14
C ASN A 364 9.77 -7.43 42.70
N LEU A 365 10.12 -6.40 41.95
CA LEU A 365 10.80 -6.45 40.66
C LEU A 365 12.31 -6.29 40.91
N ALA A 366 13.14 -6.49 39.88
CA ALA A 366 14.59 -6.35 40.02
C ALA A 366 14.95 -4.97 40.60
N GLN A 367 15.96 -4.91 41.48
CA GLN A 367 16.42 -3.64 42.07
C GLN A 367 17.46 -2.92 41.21
N ARG A 368 18.15 -3.67 40.34
CA ARG A 368 19.24 -3.16 39.49
C ARG A 368 19.18 -3.78 38.10
N ALA A 369 19.55 -2.98 37.10
CA ALA A 369 19.84 -3.42 35.76
C ALA A 369 21.25 -3.02 35.36
N LEU A 370 21.96 -3.93 34.69
CA LEU A 370 23.24 -3.63 34.07
C LEU A 370 22.99 -3.18 32.64
N VAL A 371 23.56 -2.04 32.26
CA VAL A 371 23.39 -1.46 30.92
C VAL A 371 24.76 -1.18 30.30
N VAL A 372 24.99 -1.67 29.10
CA VAL A 372 26.22 -1.42 28.34
C VAL A 372 25.90 -0.57 27.12
N TRP A 373 26.56 0.58 27.02
CA TRP A 373 26.51 1.45 25.86
C TRP A 373 27.75 1.18 25.01
N HIS A 374 27.57 0.85 23.73
CA HIS A 374 28.64 0.64 22.77
C HIS A 374 28.49 1.61 21.60
N LEU A 375 29.51 2.43 21.36
CA LEU A 375 29.57 3.38 20.26
C LEU A 375 30.46 2.83 19.13
N PRO A 376 29.90 2.52 17.94
CA PRO A 376 30.71 2.11 16.80
C PRO A 376 31.66 3.22 16.35
N ARG A 377 32.67 2.84 15.55
CA ARG A 377 33.69 3.77 15.01
C ARG A 377 33.13 4.93 14.17
N LYS A 378 31.94 4.75 13.60
CA LYS A 378 31.27 5.74 12.73
C LYS A 378 29.75 5.69 12.95
N GLY A 379 29.07 6.78 12.66
CA GLY A 379 27.62 6.93 12.66
C GLY A 379 27.07 7.56 13.92
N PHE A 380 25.76 7.79 13.90
CA PHE A 380 25.00 8.53 14.92
C PHE A 380 24.19 7.63 15.86
N ALA A 381 24.49 6.33 15.88
CA ALA A 381 23.75 5.33 16.64
C ALA A 381 24.64 4.69 17.71
N VAL A 382 24.08 4.47 18.90
CA VAL A 382 24.69 3.69 19.98
C VAL A 382 23.90 2.43 20.21
N ARG A 383 24.60 1.31 20.40
CA ARG A 383 23.99 0.06 20.85
C ARG A 383 23.88 0.05 22.38
N MET A 384 22.69 -0.18 22.89
CA MET A 384 22.38 -0.34 24.31
C MET A 384 22.03 -1.81 24.59
N GLU A 385 22.84 -2.49 25.40
CA GLU A 385 22.54 -3.82 25.92
C GLU A 385 22.08 -3.72 27.37
N VAL A 386 21.09 -4.52 27.74
CA VAL A 386 20.52 -4.56 29.08
C VAL A 386 20.50 -5.99 29.60
N ALA A 387 20.93 -6.17 30.86
CA ALA A 387 20.79 -7.42 31.60
C ALA A 387 20.23 -7.14 33.00
N LEU A 388 19.20 -7.88 33.39
CA LEU A 388 18.65 -7.81 34.76
C LEU A 388 18.11 -9.17 35.21
N LYS A 389 18.03 -9.38 36.52
CA LYS A 389 17.52 -10.61 37.12
C LYS A 389 16.25 -10.31 37.92
N PRO A 390 15.05 -10.66 37.41
CA PRO A 390 13.81 -10.49 38.15
C PRO A 390 13.79 -11.37 39.42
N GLU A 391 13.23 -10.84 40.52
CA GLU A 391 13.17 -11.59 41.79
C GLU A 391 12.17 -12.76 41.77
N LYS A 392 11.23 -12.75 40.82
CA LYS A 392 10.15 -13.73 40.69
C LYS A 392 10.13 -14.32 39.29
N ALA A 393 9.52 -15.51 39.17
CA ALA A 393 9.18 -16.06 37.86
C ALA A 393 7.97 -15.30 37.30
N GLY A 394 7.98 -15.03 36.00
CA GLY A 394 6.92 -14.26 35.34
C GLY A 394 7.22 -13.98 33.89
N PHE A 395 6.40 -13.13 33.29
CA PHE A 395 6.61 -12.53 31.99
C PHE A 395 7.13 -11.10 32.18
N TYR A 396 8.16 -10.73 31.44
CA TYR A 396 8.84 -9.45 31.55
C TYR A 396 9.11 -8.84 30.19
N SER A 397 9.10 -7.51 30.14
CA SER A 397 9.46 -6.72 28.96
C SER A 397 10.27 -5.51 29.39
N LEU A 398 11.39 -5.27 28.71
CA LEU A 398 12.13 -4.02 28.83
C LEU A 398 11.59 -3.02 27.83
N ALA A 399 11.48 -1.76 28.23
CA ALA A 399 11.16 -0.68 27.31
C ALA A 399 12.07 0.53 27.52
N PHE A 400 12.36 1.23 26.43
CA PHE A 400 13.18 2.44 26.43
C PHE A 400 12.63 3.44 25.42
N ALA A 401 12.47 4.70 25.85
CA ALA A 401 11.99 5.79 25.02
C ALA A 401 13.13 6.79 24.81
N ALA A 402 13.58 6.95 23.56
CA ALA A 402 14.74 7.78 23.22
C ALA A 402 14.35 9.26 23.09
N GLY A 403 15.21 10.18 23.54
CA GLY A 403 14.94 11.63 23.46
C GLY A 403 14.65 12.30 24.80
N GLY A 404 14.51 11.52 25.88
CA GLY A 404 14.25 12.00 27.24
C GLY A 404 12.77 12.03 27.65
N SER A 405 12.52 11.98 28.97
CA SER A 405 11.18 12.03 29.56
C SER A 405 10.35 13.22 29.06
N GLY A 406 9.07 12.97 28.79
CA GLY A 406 8.14 13.97 28.26
C GLY A 406 8.13 14.08 26.73
N GLY A 407 9.15 13.56 26.03
CA GLY A 407 9.22 13.53 24.57
C GLY A 407 9.13 14.90 23.91
N PHE A 408 8.68 14.93 22.65
CA PHE A 408 8.55 16.14 21.85
C PHE A 408 7.09 16.59 21.74
N VAL A 409 6.86 17.90 21.81
CA VAL A 409 5.57 18.50 21.48
C VAL A 409 5.36 18.51 19.96
N MET A 410 4.11 18.40 19.50
CA MET A 410 3.79 18.28 18.07
C MET A 410 4.39 19.40 17.20
N ASP A 411 4.46 20.63 17.70
CA ASP A 411 5.02 21.78 16.99
C ASP A 411 6.53 21.66 16.74
N ALA A 412 7.24 20.89 17.58
CA ALA A 412 8.65 20.59 17.40
C ALA A 412 8.88 19.40 16.45
N VAL A 413 7.83 18.64 16.08
CA VAL A 413 7.95 17.44 15.25
C VAL A 413 7.77 17.80 13.77
N LYS A 414 8.83 17.59 12.99
CA LYS A 414 8.84 17.78 11.53
C LYS A 414 8.34 16.54 10.80
N ALA A 415 8.80 15.35 11.22
CA ALA A 415 8.37 14.07 10.66
C ALA A 415 8.52 12.93 11.68
N THR A 416 7.88 11.80 11.39
CA THR A 416 7.86 10.56 12.17
C THR A 416 7.92 9.40 11.19
N GLN A 417 8.49 8.28 11.61
CA GLN A 417 8.54 7.06 10.82
C GLN A 417 8.39 5.84 11.73
N LEU A 418 7.29 5.10 11.55
CA LEU A 418 7.06 3.76 12.10
C LEU A 418 6.21 2.98 11.07
N PRO A 419 6.85 2.37 10.06
CA PRO A 419 6.15 1.79 8.93
C PRO A 419 5.39 0.51 9.31
N PRO A 420 4.30 0.17 8.59
CA PRO A 420 3.74 0.94 7.49
C PRO A 420 2.74 2.02 7.93
N LEU A 421 2.33 2.07 9.21
CA LEU A 421 1.14 2.85 9.59
C LEU A 421 1.38 4.35 9.79
N PHE A 422 2.59 4.72 10.20
CA PHE A 422 2.90 6.08 10.65
C PHE A 422 4.09 6.63 9.87
N GLN A 423 3.83 7.72 9.15
CA GLN A 423 4.78 8.46 8.33
C GLN A 423 4.32 9.92 8.21
N PHE A 424 5.21 10.83 7.80
CA PHE A 424 4.99 12.29 7.91
C PHE A 424 4.81 12.70 9.37
N ARG A 425 3.79 13.50 9.70
CA ARG A 425 3.47 13.96 11.05
C ARG A 425 2.35 13.14 11.72
N ARG A 426 2.15 11.89 11.27
CA ARG A 426 1.09 11.00 11.77
C ARG A 426 1.58 10.24 12.99
N VAL A 427 0.94 10.46 14.13
CA VAL A 427 1.24 9.74 15.38
C VAL A 427 -0.03 9.06 15.90
N PRO A 428 0.08 7.90 16.58
CA PRO A 428 -1.07 7.29 17.25
C PRO A 428 -1.59 8.20 18.37
N ASP A 429 -2.77 7.92 18.91
CA ASP A 429 -3.33 8.68 20.04
C ASP A 429 -2.82 8.19 21.41
N VAL A 430 -2.40 6.92 21.48
CA VAL A 430 -1.78 6.28 22.64
C VAL A 430 -0.41 5.70 22.25
N PRO A 431 0.41 5.20 23.20
CA PRO A 431 1.60 4.38 22.93
C PRO A 431 1.28 3.02 22.27
N GLN A 432 0.63 3.07 21.09
CA GLN A 432 0.22 1.92 20.30
C GLN A 432 1.45 1.22 19.73
N MET A 433 1.63 -0.05 20.09
CA MET A 433 2.73 -0.88 19.60
C MET A 433 2.49 -1.38 18.18
N LEU A 434 3.49 -1.23 17.31
CA LEU A 434 3.69 -2.10 16.14
C LEU A 434 4.82 -3.08 16.44
N THR A 435 4.71 -4.31 15.94
CA THR A 435 5.67 -5.38 16.24
C THR A 435 6.68 -5.52 15.10
N SER A 436 7.86 -6.06 15.37
CA SER A 436 8.85 -6.35 14.33
C SER A 436 8.30 -7.24 13.20
N ALA A 437 7.29 -8.08 13.46
CA ALA A 437 6.63 -8.89 12.43
C ALA A 437 5.72 -8.08 11.48
N THR A 438 5.31 -6.87 11.83
CA THR A 438 4.43 -6.02 11.00
C THR A 438 5.09 -4.74 10.55
N THR A 439 6.35 -4.54 10.91
CA THR A 439 7.14 -3.35 10.61
C THR A 439 8.29 -3.73 9.67
N PRO A 440 8.24 -3.35 8.37
CA PRO A 440 9.25 -3.70 7.37
C PRO A 440 10.67 -3.23 7.71
N HIS A 441 10.77 -2.10 8.41
CA HIS A 441 12.00 -1.57 9.01
C HIS A 441 11.81 -1.58 10.53
N PRO A 442 12.47 -2.47 11.30
CA PRO A 442 12.21 -2.65 12.73
C PRO A 442 12.80 -1.49 13.56
N MET A 443 12.18 -0.32 13.42
CA MET A 443 12.59 0.95 14.04
C MET A 443 11.40 1.90 14.24
N ALA A 444 11.58 2.89 15.12
CA ALA A 444 10.76 4.08 15.22
C ALA A 444 11.64 5.32 15.20
N LEU A 445 11.29 6.33 14.38
CA LEU A 445 12.03 7.59 14.24
C LEU A 445 11.09 8.80 14.47
N VAL A 446 11.64 9.84 15.09
CA VAL A 446 11.03 11.17 15.23
C VAL A 446 12.06 12.22 14.82
N GLU A 447 11.79 12.96 13.76
CA GLU A 447 12.56 14.12 13.33
C GLU A 447 12.01 15.38 14.01
N SER A 448 12.84 15.99 14.84
CA SER A 448 12.50 17.19 15.63
C SER A 448 13.29 18.42 15.18
N LEU A 449 12.71 19.61 15.35
CA LEU A 449 13.37 20.89 15.14
C LEU A 449 14.25 21.24 16.35
N LEU A 450 15.40 21.85 16.11
CA LEU A 450 16.25 22.38 17.18
C LEU A 450 15.56 23.54 17.92
N ALA A 451 15.57 23.48 19.26
CA ALA A 451 14.78 24.36 20.11
C ALA A 451 15.08 25.87 19.95
N SER A 452 16.31 26.23 19.58
CA SER A 452 16.77 27.62 19.36
C SER A 452 16.42 28.18 17.98
N GLU A 453 15.95 27.35 17.06
CA GLU A 453 15.82 27.67 15.64
C GLU A 453 14.42 27.33 15.09
N ARG A 454 13.40 27.35 15.96
CA ARG A 454 11.97 27.12 15.63
C ARG A 454 11.41 28.06 14.54
N GLU A 455 12.19 29.06 14.12
CA GLU A 455 11.85 30.04 13.08
C GLU A 455 12.65 29.86 11.76
N SER A 456 13.65 28.97 11.69
CA SER A 456 14.42 28.72 10.46
C SER A 456 14.30 27.28 9.96
N ASP A 457 13.95 27.10 8.69
CA ASP A 457 13.65 25.82 8.00
C ASP A 457 14.82 24.80 7.92
N LEU A 458 15.97 25.05 8.55
CA LEU A 458 17.25 24.43 8.15
C LEU A 458 17.90 23.47 9.16
N SER A 459 17.43 23.31 10.40
CA SER A 459 18.11 22.43 11.38
C SER A 459 17.17 21.45 12.10
N SER A 460 17.31 20.15 11.79
CA SER A 460 16.57 19.07 12.45
C SER A 460 17.47 17.95 12.96
N ILE A 461 17.01 17.26 13.99
CA ILE A 461 17.66 16.08 14.57
C ILE A 461 16.66 14.93 14.54
N THR A 462 17.08 13.79 13.98
CA THR A 462 16.31 12.54 14.05
C THR A 462 16.71 11.76 15.29
N HIS A 463 15.72 11.50 16.13
CA HIS A 463 15.81 10.59 17.28
C HIS A 463 15.17 9.27 16.90
N GLY A 464 15.73 8.16 17.38
CA GLY A 464 15.17 6.87 17.03
C GLY A 464 15.59 5.72 17.92
N VAL A 465 14.87 4.61 17.74
CA VAL A 465 15.22 3.30 18.27
C VAL A 465 15.15 2.27 17.14
N VAL A 466 16.08 1.32 17.11
CA VAL A 466 16.13 0.23 16.11
C VAL A 466 16.34 -1.10 16.83
N ALA A 467 15.68 -2.16 16.40
CA ALA A 467 15.96 -3.50 16.91
C ALA A 467 17.43 -3.87 16.73
N ASP A 468 17.96 -4.67 17.65
CA ASP A 468 19.25 -5.33 17.44
C ASP A 468 19.04 -6.54 16.52
N VAL A 469 19.87 -6.67 15.49
CA VAL A 469 19.71 -7.73 14.46
C VAL A 469 19.79 -9.13 15.05
N ASP A 470 20.60 -9.32 16.11
CA ASP A 470 20.76 -10.61 16.77
C ASP A 470 19.52 -11.02 17.58
N GLY A 471 18.68 -10.06 17.97
CA GLY A 471 17.44 -10.31 18.69
C GLY A 471 16.22 -10.53 17.78
N LEU A 472 16.32 -10.20 16.49
CA LEU A 472 15.21 -10.37 15.54
C LEU A 472 14.98 -11.85 15.22
N SER A 473 13.72 -12.21 14.96
CA SER A 473 13.39 -13.56 14.47
C SER A 473 14.05 -13.81 13.12
N LYS A 474 14.61 -15.01 12.95
CA LYS A 474 15.14 -15.50 11.66
C LYS A 474 14.11 -16.29 10.86
N GLU A 475 12.96 -16.58 11.47
CA GLU A 475 11.85 -17.27 10.82
C GLU A 475 11.04 -16.28 9.96
N TRP A 476 10.21 -16.84 9.08
CA TRP A 476 9.20 -16.02 8.40
C TRP A 476 8.26 -15.38 9.41
N SER A 477 7.90 -14.12 9.20
CA SER A 477 7.11 -13.35 10.16
C SER A 477 5.73 -13.98 10.39
N THR A 478 5.34 -14.10 11.66
CA THR A 478 3.99 -14.47 12.11
C THR A 478 3.49 -13.43 13.12
N ARG A 479 2.22 -13.50 13.51
CA ARG A 479 1.71 -12.62 14.58
C ARG A 479 2.43 -12.79 15.91
N ARG A 480 3.03 -13.96 16.18
CA ARG A 480 3.47 -14.36 17.52
C ARG A 480 4.98 -14.47 17.69
N ASN A 481 5.74 -14.54 16.60
CA ASN A 481 7.20 -14.67 16.66
C ASN A 481 7.95 -13.32 16.63
N ALA A 482 7.23 -12.19 16.72
CA ALA A 482 7.86 -10.89 16.91
C ALA A 482 8.55 -10.81 18.28
N THR A 483 9.80 -10.36 18.28
CA THR A 483 10.62 -10.18 19.49
C THR A 483 10.71 -8.73 19.92
N TYR A 484 10.51 -7.77 19.01
CA TYR A 484 10.52 -6.33 19.29
C TYR A 484 9.15 -5.68 19.06
N GLY A 485 8.85 -4.67 19.86
CA GLY A 485 7.74 -3.75 19.67
C GLY A 485 8.22 -2.30 19.61
N PHE A 486 7.49 -1.45 18.90
CA PHE A 486 7.83 -0.05 18.68
C PHE A 486 6.61 0.86 18.83
N THR A 487 6.80 2.05 19.41
CA THR A 487 5.78 3.10 19.50
C THR A 487 6.36 4.45 19.08
N LEU A 488 5.49 5.40 18.73
CA LEU A 488 5.82 6.82 18.49
C LEU A 488 5.35 7.73 19.64
N ARG A 489 4.95 7.15 20.77
CA ARG A 489 4.66 7.87 22.00
C ARG A 489 5.32 7.20 23.18
N GLY A 490 5.91 8.03 24.04
CA GLY A 490 6.47 7.62 25.32
C GLY A 490 5.38 7.38 26.37
N PRO A 491 5.76 6.88 27.56
CA PRO A 491 4.84 6.61 28.66
C PRO A 491 4.15 7.89 29.15
N GLU A 492 4.81 9.05 29.05
CA GLU A 492 4.25 10.36 29.43
C GLU A 492 3.28 10.94 28.38
N GLY A 493 3.05 10.23 27.27
CA GLY A 493 2.15 10.64 26.18
C GLY A 493 2.78 11.58 25.14
N GLY A 494 4.00 12.08 25.38
CA GLY A 494 4.78 12.86 24.43
C GLY A 494 5.16 12.08 23.16
N ILE A 495 5.41 12.79 22.05
CA ILE A 495 5.81 12.14 20.80
C ILE A 495 7.26 11.71 20.95
N GLN A 496 7.51 10.42 20.90
CA GLN A 496 8.79 9.85 21.26
C GLN A 496 8.95 8.44 20.67
N PRO A 497 10.07 8.12 20.02
CA PRO A 497 10.32 6.76 19.56
C PRO A 497 10.67 5.88 20.77
N ALA A 498 9.96 4.76 20.93
CA ALA A 498 10.23 3.80 21.99
C ALA A 498 10.26 2.36 21.48
N VAL A 499 11.07 1.53 22.15
CA VAL A 499 11.28 0.11 21.83
C VAL A 499 10.92 -0.75 23.04
N PHE A 500 10.40 -1.93 22.76
CA PHE A 500 10.05 -2.97 23.73
C PHE A 500 10.73 -4.27 23.33
N ALA A 501 11.48 -4.90 24.24
CA ALA A 501 12.16 -6.17 23.97
C ALA A 501 12.34 -6.98 25.27
N PRO A 502 11.90 -8.24 25.32
CA PRO A 502 10.92 -8.86 24.43
C PRO A 502 9.52 -8.22 24.59
N ILE A 503 8.56 -8.54 23.72
CA ILE A 503 7.15 -8.15 23.90
C ILE A 503 6.57 -8.87 25.13
N LEU A 504 5.91 -8.14 26.04
CA LEU A 504 5.34 -8.73 27.26
C LEU A 504 4.30 -9.81 26.94
N GLY A 505 4.58 -11.05 27.34
CA GLY A 505 3.73 -12.21 27.07
C GLY A 505 4.04 -12.94 25.74
N GLY A 506 4.92 -12.38 24.91
CA GLY A 506 5.41 -12.96 23.66
C GLY A 506 6.69 -13.79 23.82
N VAL A 507 7.33 -14.12 22.69
CA VAL A 507 8.57 -14.93 22.64
C VAL A 507 9.68 -14.27 23.45
N GLY A 508 10.38 -15.05 24.28
CA GLY A 508 11.49 -14.58 25.12
C GLY A 508 11.09 -13.86 26.41
N SER A 509 9.81 -13.50 26.60
CA SER A 509 9.37 -12.72 27.77
C SER A 509 9.23 -13.53 29.06
N ARG A 510 9.09 -14.86 28.99
CA ARG A 510 8.95 -15.70 30.18
C ARG A 510 10.30 -15.97 30.82
N VAL A 511 10.50 -15.49 32.05
CA VAL A 511 11.72 -15.68 32.84
C VAL A 511 11.42 -16.55 34.06
N ALA A 512 12.21 -17.60 34.27
CA ALA A 512 12.14 -18.43 35.46
C ALA A 512 12.72 -17.70 36.68
N LYS A 513 12.38 -18.15 37.90
CA LYS A 513 12.96 -17.59 39.13
C LYS A 513 14.48 -17.72 39.10
N GLY A 514 15.20 -16.62 39.34
CA GLY A 514 16.68 -16.58 39.27
C GLY A 514 17.25 -16.55 37.85
N GLY A 515 16.39 -16.60 36.82
CA GLY A 515 16.76 -16.38 35.43
C GLY A 515 17.12 -14.92 35.16
N GLU A 516 17.77 -14.70 34.03
CA GLU A 516 18.21 -13.38 33.59
C GLU A 516 17.45 -12.97 32.32
N LEU A 517 16.99 -11.73 32.30
CA LEU A 517 16.42 -11.09 31.13
C LEU A 517 17.52 -10.28 30.43
N ARG A 518 17.73 -10.55 29.14
CA ARG A 518 18.68 -9.82 28.30
C ARG A 518 18.00 -9.28 27.06
N SER A 519 18.34 -8.07 26.66
CA SER A 519 17.88 -7.46 25.41
C SER A 519 18.86 -6.40 24.96
N ALA A 520 18.89 -6.13 23.65
CA ALA A 520 19.69 -5.07 23.07
C ALA A 520 18.88 -4.32 22.02
N TRP A 521 19.20 -3.05 21.80
CA TRP A 521 18.66 -2.22 20.74
C TRP A 521 19.62 -1.07 20.44
N TRP A 522 19.36 -0.34 19.36
CA TRP A 522 20.11 0.85 19.00
C TRP A 522 19.32 2.10 19.32
N ILE A 523 20.02 3.13 19.79
CA ILE A 523 19.50 4.48 20.04
C ILE A 523 20.15 5.40 19.02
N VAL A 524 19.33 6.14 18.28
CA VAL A 524 19.77 7.05 17.22
C VAL A 524 19.58 8.50 17.65
N THR A 525 20.57 9.35 17.41
CA THR A 525 20.47 10.80 17.53
C THR A 525 21.33 11.43 16.44
N ALA A 526 20.71 11.70 15.29
CA ALA A 526 21.41 12.03 14.06
C ALA A 526 21.05 13.45 13.58
N PRO A 527 22.03 14.28 13.19
CA PRO A 527 21.81 15.66 12.72
C PRO A 527 21.36 15.70 11.26
N GLN A 528 20.37 14.88 10.91
CA GLN A 528 19.91 14.69 9.54
C GLN A 528 18.45 14.23 9.49
N SER A 529 17.87 14.22 8.30
CA SER A 529 16.46 13.83 8.08
C SER A 529 16.18 12.38 8.44
N TRP A 530 14.90 12.05 8.66
CA TRP A 530 14.47 10.66 8.90
C TRP A 530 14.88 9.71 7.76
N ALA A 531 14.86 10.18 6.51
CA ALA A 531 15.16 9.37 5.34
C ALA A 531 16.65 9.04 5.22
N GLN A 532 17.53 10.01 5.50
CA GLN A 532 18.97 9.78 5.58
C GLN A 532 19.32 8.86 6.75
N THR A 533 18.67 9.07 7.90
CA THR A 533 18.84 8.22 9.08
C THR A 533 18.43 6.77 8.80
N MET A 534 17.27 6.56 8.17
CA MET A 534 16.82 5.22 7.75
C MET A 534 17.85 4.54 6.86
N ARG A 535 18.37 5.25 5.85
CA ARG A 535 19.38 4.72 4.95
C ARG A 535 20.66 4.29 5.67
N GLU A 536 21.13 5.07 6.62
CA GLU A 536 22.29 4.69 7.43
C GLU A 536 22.00 3.45 8.29
N VAL A 537 20.81 3.39 8.90
CA VAL A 537 20.36 2.22 9.67
C VAL A 537 20.32 0.98 8.79
N ASP A 538 19.75 1.07 7.59
CA ASP A 538 19.66 -0.04 6.64
C ASP A 538 21.05 -0.60 6.32
N ALA A 539 22.02 0.27 6.04
CA ALA A 539 23.36 -0.15 5.63
C ALA A 539 24.25 -0.61 6.81
N SER A 540 24.20 0.09 7.95
CA SER A 540 25.16 -0.08 9.05
C SER A 540 24.66 -0.97 10.19
N ILE A 541 23.35 -1.02 10.43
CA ILE A 541 22.75 -1.80 11.52
C ILE A 541 22.05 -3.04 10.95
N LEU A 542 21.14 -2.84 9.98
CA LEU A 542 20.33 -3.94 9.41
C LEU A 542 21.07 -4.71 8.31
N GLY A 543 22.26 -4.25 7.91
CA GLY A 543 23.13 -4.96 6.98
C GLY A 543 22.55 -5.18 5.59
N LEU A 544 21.62 -4.32 5.15
CA LEU A 544 21.05 -4.38 3.81
C LEU A 544 22.15 -4.19 2.76
N ARG A 545 22.18 -5.11 1.80
CA ARG A 545 23.10 -5.11 0.65
C ARG A 545 22.35 -5.51 -0.61
N ASP A 546 22.98 -5.29 -1.75
CA ASP A 546 22.62 -6.00 -2.97
C ASP A 546 23.22 -7.41 -2.92
N TYR A 547 22.41 -8.41 -2.57
CA TYR A 547 22.84 -9.80 -2.49
C TYR A 547 22.14 -10.69 -3.53
N ARG A 548 21.29 -10.10 -4.40
CA ARG A 548 20.48 -10.85 -5.36
C ARG A 548 21.17 -11.00 -6.70
N GLU A 549 20.92 -12.12 -7.34
CA GLU A 549 21.35 -12.44 -8.70
C GLU A 549 20.33 -13.41 -9.32
N PRO A 550 20.24 -13.53 -10.66
CA PRO A 550 19.35 -14.50 -11.30
C PRO A 550 19.78 -15.93 -10.97
N TRP A 551 18.87 -16.86 -10.67
CA TRP A 551 19.25 -18.22 -10.26
C TRP A 551 19.27 -19.21 -11.44
N GLN A 552 18.12 -19.73 -11.85
CA GLN A 552 17.98 -20.67 -12.97
C GLN A 552 17.60 -20.00 -14.28
N HIS A 553 17.02 -18.80 -14.21
CA HIS A 553 16.53 -18.05 -15.37
C HIS A 553 16.88 -16.56 -15.20
N SER A 554 17.19 -15.89 -16.31
CA SER A 554 17.33 -14.44 -16.39
C SER A 554 15.95 -13.75 -16.32
N LEU A 555 15.92 -12.43 -16.12
CA LEU A 555 14.66 -11.68 -16.20
C LEU A 555 14.07 -11.71 -17.61
N THR A 556 14.93 -11.74 -18.64
CA THR A 556 14.49 -11.88 -20.03
C THR A 556 13.74 -13.20 -20.22
N GLU A 557 14.31 -14.31 -19.76
CA GLU A 557 13.66 -15.62 -19.81
C GLU A 557 12.37 -15.65 -19.00
N GLN A 558 12.34 -15.01 -17.82
CA GLN A 558 11.11 -14.90 -17.03
C GLN A 558 10.00 -14.16 -17.79
N ALA A 559 10.32 -13.03 -18.43
CA ALA A 559 9.36 -12.27 -19.23
C ALA A 559 8.83 -13.11 -20.41
N LEU A 560 9.71 -13.82 -21.12
CA LEU A 560 9.34 -14.71 -22.22
C LEU A 560 8.47 -15.88 -21.74
N ASN A 561 8.78 -16.48 -20.58
CA ASN A 561 7.97 -17.56 -20.00
C ASN A 561 6.56 -17.09 -19.64
N ILE A 562 6.42 -15.85 -19.19
CA ILE A 562 5.11 -15.24 -18.93
C ILE A 562 4.35 -14.96 -20.23
N ILE A 563 5.04 -14.53 -21.29
CA ILE A 563 4.41 -14.38 -22.61
C ILE A 563 3.87 -15.73 -23.10
N ASP A 564 4.65 -16.80 -22.98
CA ASP A 564 4.21 -18.15 -23.36
C ASP A 564 3.04 -18.65 -22.50
N LEU A 565 3.06 -18.37 -21.19
CA LEU A 565 1.92 -18.63 -20.31
C LEU A 565 0.66 -17.94 -20.82
N ILE A 566 0.72 -16.64 -21.10
CA ILE A 566 -0.42 -15.85 -21.61
C ILE A 566 -0.91 -16.41 -22.95
N LYS A 567 0.01 -16.80 -23.84
CA LYS A 567 -0.34 -17.35 -25.16
C LYS A 567 -1.04 -18.69 -25.05
N SER A 568 -0.49 -19.61 -24.25
CA SER A 568 -0.82 -21.04 -24.26
C SER A 568 -2.30 -21.34 -23.97
N GLY A 569 -2.97 -20.54 -23.12
CA GLY A 569 -4.42 -20.64 -22.88
C GLY A 569 -4.81 -21.38 -21.58
N PRO A 570 -4.87 -22.73 -21.54
CA PRO A 570 -5.49 -23.51 -20.46
C PRO A 570 -5.00 -23.18 -19.04
N GLY A 571 -3.75 -22.73 -18.90
CA GLY A 571 -3.19 -22.30 -17.62
C GLY A 571 -3.40 -20.83 -17.27
N PHE A 572 -3.62 -19.92 -18.23
CA PHE A 572 -3.65 -18.47 -17.99
C PHE A 572 -4.97 -17.92 -17.44
N GLY A 573 -5.99 -18.76 -17.25
CA GLY A 573 -7.29 -18.32 -16.70
C GLY A 573 -7.94 -17.22 -17.53
N TRP A 574 -8.02 -17.37 -18.85
CA TRP A 574 -8.64 -16.41 -19.76
C TRP A 574 -10.10 -16.76 -20.06
N TYR A 575 -11.00 -15.78 -20.04
CA TYR A 575 -12.39 -15.93 -20.46
C TYR A 575 -12.58 -15.46 -21.91
N ASP A 576 -12.71 -16.38 -22.86
CA ASP A 576 -12.95 -16.03 -24.27
C ASP A 576 -14.24 -15.22 -24.43
N ARG A 577 -15.32 -15.63 -23.76
CA ARG A 577 -16.63 -14.96 -23.84
C ARG A 577 -16.60 -13.53 -23.30
N LEU A 578 -15.76 -13.27 -22.29
CA LEU A 578 -15.63 -11.94 -21.69
C LEU A 578 -14.48 -11.13 -22.27
N LYS A 579 -13.61 -11.74 -23.07
CA LYS A 579 -12.39 -11.17 -23.68
C LYS A 579 -11.38 -10.63 -22.65
N GLY A 580 -11.12 -11.39 -21.58
CA GLY A 580 -10.14 -10.95 -20.58
C GLY A 580 -9.70 -12.01 -19.56
N PRO A 581 -8.63 -11.72 -18.80
CA PRO A 581 -8.14 -12.58 -17.73
C PRO A 581 -9.15 -12.67 -16.58
N MET A 582 -9.18 -13.83 -15.93
CA MET A 582 -10.04 -14.12 -14.79
C MET A 582 -9.67 -13.27 -13.57
N ASN A 583 -10.71 -12.71 -12.95
CA ASN A 583 -10.64 -12.17 -11.61
C ASN A 583 -11.11 -13.23 -10.61
N ILE A 584 -10.17 -13.76 -9.84
CA ILE A 584 -10.44 -14.85 -8.89
C ILE A 584 -11.26 -14.40 -7.67
N GLU A 585 -11.40 -13.09 -7.46
CA GLU A 585 -12.12 -12.54 -6.32
C GLU A 585 -13.63 -12.45 -6.57
N SER A 586 -14.09 -12.50 -7.82
CA SER A 586 -15.52 -12.53 -8.18
C SER A 586 -15.85 -13.57 -9.25
N ALA A 587 -16.95 -14.29 -9.08
CA ALA A 587 -17.42 -15.30 -10.04
C ALA A 587 -17.60 -14.66 -11.44
N ASP A 588 -17.22 -15.41 -12.48
CA ASP A 588 -17.42 -15.04 -13.90
C ASP A 588 -17.06 -13.58 -14.24
N THR A 589 -15.95 -13.09 -13.68
CA THR A 589 -15.51 -11.70 -13.85
C THR A 589 -14.18 -11.64 -14.58
N ALA A 590 -14.13 -10.87 -15.67
CA ALA A 590 -12.88 -10.53 -16.35
C ALA A 590 -12.32 -9.20 -15.83
N THR A 591 -11.00 -9.07 -15.72
CA THR A 591 -10.33 -7.83 -15.32
C THR A 591 -9.07 -7.56 -16.14
N HIS A 592 -8.98 -6.36 -16.70
CA HIS A 592 -7.79 -5.87 -17.43
C HIS A 592 -7.01 -4.87 -16.58
N ALA A 593 -6.02 -5.35 -15.82
CA ALA A 593 -5.19 -4.51 -14.96
C ALA A 593 -4.04 -3.78 -15.70
N ALA A 594 -3.44 -4.42 -16.71
CA ALA A 594 -2.39 -3.83 -17.56
C ALA A 594 -2.56 -4.24 -19.04
N PRO A 595 -3.70 -3.89 -19.68
CA PRO A 595 -4.06 -4.40 -21.01
C PRO A 595 -3.09 -3.98 -22.13
N LEU A 596 -2.42 -2.84 -22.01
CA LEU A 596 -1.42 -2.41 -22.99
C LEU A 596 -0.28 -3.41 -23.14
N MET A 597 0.05 -4.15 -22.08
CA MET A 597 1.12 -5.14 -22.12
C MET A 597 0.79 -6.32 -23.05
N LEU A 598 -0.49 -6.63 -23.28
CA LEU A 598 -0.88 -7.69 -24.22
C LEU A 598 -0.59 -7.29 -25.67
N LEU A 599 -0.83 -6.03 -26.03
CA LEU A 599 -0.47 -5.52 -27.35
C LEU A 599 1.05 -5.36 -27.46
N SER A 600 1.70 -4.85 -26.42
CA SER A 600 3.16 -4.71 -26.36
C SER A 600 3.87 -6.04 -26.51
N ALA A 601 3.44 -7.11 -25.83
CA ALA A 601 4.03 -8.44 -25.95
C ALA A 601 4.01 -8.95 -27.40
N ALA A 602 2.89 -8.79 -28.11
CA ALA A 602 2.80 -9.14 -29.53
C ALA A 602 3.77 -8.31 -30.38
N ARG A 603 3.89 -7.01 -30.12
CA ARG A 603 4.84 -6.13 -30.84
C ARG A 603 6.28 -6.51 -30.60
N LEU A 604 6.64 -6.75 -29.33
CA LEU A 604 8.00 -7.07 -28.92
C LEU A 604 8.46 -8.44 -29.40
N THR A 605 7.55 -9.39 -29.60
CA THR A 605 7.88 -10.74 -30.11
C THR A 605 7.67 -10.90 -31.61
N GLY A 606 7.01 -9.93 -32.26
CA GLY A 606 6.59 -10.07 -33.65
C GLY A 606 5.50 -11.14 -33.85
N ASP A 607 4.79 -11.53 -32.79
CA ASP A 607 3.84 -12.65 -32.79
C ASP A 607 2.42 -12.18 -33.12
N MET A 608 2.05 -12.32 -34.40
CA MET A 608 0.71 -12.02 -34.89
C MET A 608 -0.36 -12.93 -34.27
N GLU A 609 -0.05 -14.20 -34.03
CA GLU A 609 -1.00 -15.13 -33.39
C GLU A 609 -1.30 -14.69 -31.95
N PHE A 610 -0.28 -14.24 -31.21
CA PHE A 610 -0.49 -13.65 -29.88
C PHE A 610 -1.41 -12.43 -29.95
N PHE A 611 -1.20 -11.55 -30.93
CA PHE A 611 -2.07 -10.40 -31.15
C PHE A 611 -3.52 -10.84 -31.38
N GLU A 612 -3.77 -11.79 -32.28
CA GLU A 612 -5.12 -12.29 -32.57
C GLU A 612 -5.79 -12.90 -31.34
N ARG A 613 -5.05 -13.71 -30.56
CA ARG A 613 -5.61 -14.44 -29.42
C ARG A 613 -5.77 -13.59 -28.15
N ARG A 614 -4.99 -12.52 -27.99
CA ARG A 614 -4.90 -11.75 -26.73
C ARG A 614 -4.97 -10.25 -26.94
N GLY A 615 -4.15 -9.71 -27.84
CA GLY A 615 -4.06 -8.27 -28.11
C GLY A 615 -5.36 -7.67 -28.68
N LEU A 616 -5.91 -8.28 -29.73
CA LEU A 616 -7.14 -7.86 -30.38
C LEU A 616 -8.35 -8.00 -29.43
N PRO A 617 -8.60 -9.14 -28.77
CA PRO A 617 -9.65 -9.25 -27.76
C PRO A 617 -9.56 -8.22 -26.63
N ALA A 618 -8.34 -7.90 -26.17
CA ALA A 618 -8.14 -6.87 -25.16
C ALA A 618 -8.49 -5.46 -25.68
N LEU A 619 -8.13 -5.14 -26.93
CA LEU A 619 -8.55 -3.90 -27.58
C LEU A 619 -10.08 -3.83 -27.71
N GLU A 620 -10.72 -4.90 -28.20
CA GLU A 620 -12.18 -4.99 -28.31
C GLU A 620 -12.89 -4.82 -26.96
N PHE A 621 -12.34 -5.43 -25.90
CA PHE A 621 -12.81 -5.24 -24.53
C PHE A 621 -12.81 -3.75 -24.16
N LEU A 622 -11.67 -3.08 -24.31
CA LEU A 622 -11.51 -1.67 -23.95
C LEU A 622 -12.40 -0.74 -24.78
N LEU A 623 -12.74 -1.12 -26.00
CA LEU A 623 -13.66 -0.36 -26.86
C LEU A 623 -15.12 -0.45 -26.42
N SER A 624 -15.50 -1.51 -25.71
CA SER A 624 -16.92 -1.89 -25.59
C SER A 624 -17.38 -2.24 -24.18
N ARG A 625 -16.50 -2.22 -23.17
CA ARG A 625 -16.87 -2.46 -21.77
C ARG A 625 -16.83 -1.18 -20.95
N PRO A 626 -17.79 -0.98 -20.04
CA PRO A 626 -17.94 0.26 -19.27
C PRO A 626 -16.77 0.54 -18.32
N SER A 627 -16.00 -0.50 -17.96
CA SER A 627 -14.82 -0.40 -17.11
C SER A 627 -13.84 -1.54 -17.39
N ILE A 628 -12.68 -1.48 -16.72
CA ILE A 628 -11.67 -2.56 -16.72
C ILE A 628 -12.16 -3.87 -16.09
N HIS A 629 -13.26 -3.84 -15.31
CA HIS A 629 -13.95 -5.01 -14.78
C HIS A 629 -15.23 -5.25 -15.57
N PHE A 630 -15.50 -6.51 -15.89
CA PHE A 630 -16.72 -6.89 -16.60
C PHE A 630 -17.20 -8.28 -16.21
N ALA A 631 -18.51 -8.41 -16.03
CA ALA A 631 -19.22 -9.63 -15.71
C ALA A 631 -20.65 -9.52 -16.25
N LEU A 632 -21.29 -10.66 -16.50
CA LEU A 632 -22.66 -10.70 -17.03
C LEU A 632 -23.74 -10.67 -15.94
N SER A 633 -23.33 -10.65 -14.68
CA SER A 633 -24.24 -10.62 -13.54
C SER A 633 -23.66 -9.78 -12.40
N THR A 634 -24.54 -9.12 -11.67
CA THR A 634 -24.20 -8.43 -10.42
C THR A 634 -24.34 -9.33 -9.20
N LYS A 635 -24.91 -10.53 -9.37
CA LYS A 635 -25.23 -11.44 -8.26
C LYS A 635 -23.93 -11.93 -7.61
N GLY A 636 -23.71 -11.55 -6.35
CA GLY A 636 -22.54 -11.98 -5.58
C GLY A 636 -21.21 -11.44 -6.12
N ASN A 637 -21.23 -10.38 -6.94
CA ASN A 637 -20.05 -9.80 -7.57
C ASN A 637 -19.54 -8.59 -6.78
N PHE A 638 -18.24 -8.51 -6.51
CA PHE A 638 -17.65 -7.38 -5.77
C PHE A 638 -17.37 -6.16 -6.63
N TYR A 639 -17.11 -6.35 -7.94
CA TYR A 639 -16.66 -5.29 -8.84
C TYR A 639 -17.80 -4.73 -9.69
N VAL A 640 -18.65 -5.63 -10.23
CA VAL A 640 -19.76 -5.28 -11.12
C VAL A 640 -21.05 -5.32 -10.30
N THR A 641 -21.41 -4.19 -9.71
CA THR A 641 -22.52 -4.09 -8.74
C THR A 641 -23.78 -3.44 -9.30
N ARG A 642 -23.72 -2.91 -10.53
CA ARG A 642 -24.83 -2.18 -11.16
C ARG A 642 -25.25 -2.87 -12.44
N GLY A 643 -26.56 -2.99 -12.67
CA GLY A 643 -27.10 -3.70 -13.83
C GLY A 643 -26.60 -3.13 -15.16
N GLU A 644 -26.45 -1.81 -15.25
CA GLU A 644 -25.90 -1.15 -16.45
C GLU A 644 -24.44 -1.50 -16.74
N ASP A 645 -23.66 -1.94 -15.74
CA ASP A 645 -22.25 -2.31 -15.91
C ASP A 645 -22.08 -3.75 -16.45
N THR A 646 -23.17 -4.51 -16.60
CA THR A 646 -23.19 -5.89 -17.16
C THR A 646 -23.36 -5.93 -18.68
N ARG A 647 -23.50 -4.77 -19.32
CA ARG A 647 -23.78 -4.62 -20.75
C ARG A 647 -22.65 -3.90 -21.48
N LEU A 648 -22.60 -4.06 -22.79
CA LEU A 648 -21.64 -3.34 -23.62
C LEU A 648 -21.93 -1.83 -23.60
N MET A 649 -20.87 -1.04 -23.53
CA MET A 649 -20.87 0.42 -23.57
C MET A 649 -19.68 0.85 -24.42
N PHE A 650 -19.88 1.73 -25.40
CA PHE A 650 -18.80 2.14 -26.32
C PHE A 650 -18.20 3.52 -26.01
N LYS A 651 -18.85 4.25 -25.08
CA LYS A 651 -18.42 5.59 -24.63
C LYS A 651 -17.28 5.52 -23.60
N ASN A 652 -17.25 4.46 -22.78
CA ASN A 652 -16.21 4.13 -21.78
C ASN A 652 -15.60 5.32 -21.05
N PRO A 653 -16.42 6.15 -20.37
CA PRO A 653 -15.95 7.40 -19.76
C PRO A 653 -14.96 7.19 -18.62
N ARG A 654 -14.76 5.95 -18.14
CA ARG A 654 -13.86 5.59 -17.04
C ARG A 654 -12.42 5.30 -17.47
N LEU A 655 -12.16 5.18 -18.78
CA LEU A 655 -10.83 4.86 -19.30
C LEU A 655 -10.04 6.13 -19.60
N GLY A 656 -8.87 6.27 -18.97
CA GLY A 656 -8.03 7.47 -19.00
C GLY A 656 -7.22 7.67 -20.28
N THR A 657 -6.68 8.87 -20.48
CA THR A 657 -5.91 9.28 -21.67
C THR A 657 -4.68 8.41 -21.93
N ALA A 658 -3.95 8.02 -20.87
CA ALA A 658 -2.76 7.17 -20.97
C ALA A 658 -3.03 5.84 -21.67
N LEU A 659 -4.17 5.22 -21.38
CA LEU A 659 -4.59 3.98 -22.04
C LEU A 659 -4.83 4.18 -23.53
N TRP A 660 -5.59 5.21 -23.92
CA TRP A 660 -5.88 5.50 -25.33
C TRP A 660 -4.63 5.87 -26.11
N GLN A 661 -3.71 6.64 -25.50
CA GLN A 661 -2.42 6.97 -26.09
C GLN A 661 -1.61 5.71 -26.35
N GLY A 662 -1.54 4.79 -25.38
CA GLY A 662 -0.85 3.52 -25.53
C GLY A 662 -1.45 2.62 -26.60
N LEU A 663 -2.78 2.52 -26.69
CA LEU A 663 -3.44 1.75 -27.76
C LEU A 663 -3.14 2.34 -29.15
N ASN A 664 -3.17 3.67 -29.27
CA ASN A 664 -2.87 4.35 -30.53
C ASN A 664 -1.42 4.08 -30.96
N ASP A 665 -0.46 4.21 -30.04
CA ASP A 665 0.95 3.94 -30.33
C ASP A 665 1.21 2.46 -30.67
N LEU A 666 0.67 1.53 -29.87
CA LEU A 666 0.91 0.08 -30.05
C LEU A 666 0.26 -0.46 -31.33
N THR A 667 -0.84 0.14 -31.79
CA THR A 667 -1.46 -0.15 -33.09
C THR A 667 -0.86 0.65 -34.26
N GLY A 668 0.28 1.31 -34.05
CA GLY A 668 1.04 1.99 -35.10
C GLY A 668 0.42 3.28 -35.62
N ASN A 669 -0.48 3.91 -34.86
CA ASN A 669 -1.29 5.07 -35.30
C ASN A 669 -2.16 4.79 -36.54
N LEU A 670 -2.48 3.52 -36.81
CA LEU A 670 -3.20 3.09 -38.01
C LEU A 670 -4.72 3.24 -37.89
N ASN A 671 -5.21 3.61 -36.71
CA ASN A 671 -6.64 3.70 -36.37
C ASN A 671 -6.98 5.15 -35.95
N PRO A 672 -7.30 6.09 -36.86
CA PRO A 672 -7.44 7.51 -36.54
C PRO A 672 -8.47 7.81 -35.44
N TRP A 673 -9.50 6.99 -35.31
CA TRP A 673 -10.51 7.12 -34.25
C TRP A 673 -9.96 6.85 -32.84
N LEU A 674 -8.79 6.20 -32.67
CA LEU A 674 -8.09 6.13 -31.38
C LEU A 674 -7.50 7.49 -31.00
N ARG A 675 -6.94 8.22 -31.97
CA ARG A 675 -6.40 9.57 -31.75
C ARG A 675 -7.48 10.54 -31.29
N GLU A 676 -8.67 10.49 -31.90
CA GLU A 676 -9.84 11.26 -31.44
C GLU A 676 -10.17 10.96 -29.96
N ARG A 677 -10.02 9.70 -29.51
CA ARG A 677 -10.21 9.32 -28.10
C ARG A 677 -9.10 9.84 -27.18
N VAL A 678 -7.86 10.02 -27.66
CA VAL A 678 -6.77 10.62 -26.88
C VAL A 678 -7.02 12.11 -26.65
N GLU A 679 -7.41 12.82 -27.70
CA GLU A 679 -7.61 14.28 -27.68
C GLU A 679 -8.94 14.70 -27.03
N ALA A 680 -9.91 13.78 -26.94
CA ALA A 680 -11.21 14.07 -26.33
C ALA A 680 -11.10 14.44 -24.84
N PRO A 681 -11.77 15.53 -24.39
CA PRO A 681 -11.77 15.93 -22.99
C PRO A 681 -12.38 14.82 -22.12
N LYS A 682 -11.63 14.36 -21.13
CA LYS A 682 -12.08 13.30 -20.21
C LYS A 682 -12.74 13.92 -18.98
N LYS A 683 -13.97 13.50 -18.68
CA LYS A 683 -14.56 13.75 -17.36
C LYS A 683 -13.86 12.84 -16.36
N ARG A 684 -13.20 13.43 -15.36
CA ARG A 684 -12.53 12.65 -14.32
C ARG A 684 -13.58 11.83 -13.55
N VAL A 685 -13.24 10.58 -13.26
CA VAL A 685 -13.99 9.80 -12.27
C VAL A 685 -13.56 10.32 -10.90
N ASP A 686 -14.50 10.84 -10.11
CA ASP A 686 -14.24 11.25 -8.73
C ASP A 686 -13.56 10.12 -7.96
N GLY A 687 -12.46 10.43 -7.25
CA GLY A 687 -11.70 9.45 -6.47
C GLY A 687 -10.59 8.69 -7.22
N ALA A 688 -10.24 9.09 -8.44
CA ALA A 688 -9.09 8.51 -9.15
C ALA A 688 -7.77 8.69 -8.37
N LEU A 689 -7.07 7.58 -8.12
CA LEU A 689 -5.76 7.52 -7.45
C LEU A 689 -4.63 8.22 -8.23
N ILE A 690 -4.88 8.53 -9.51
CA ILE A 690 -3.94 9.19 -10.42
C ILE A 690 -4.21 10.71 -10.41
N PRO A 691 -3.18 11.55 -10.17
CA PRO A 691 -3.31 13.00 -10.26
C PRO A 691 -3.68 13.48 -11.66
N ALA A 692 -4.50 14.53 -11.77
CA ALA A 692 -5.00 15.03 -13.06
C ALA A 692 -3.88 15.50 -14.02
N TRP A 693 -2.77 16.03 -13.49
CA TRP A 693 -1.62 16.44 -14.29
C TRP A 693 -0.91 15.25 -14.97
N SER A 694 -0.97 14.05 -14.39
CA SER A 694 -0.34 12.85 -14.96
C SER A 694 -1.06 12.40 -16.24
N ASP A 695 -2.40 12.44 -16.29
CA ASP A 695 -3.13 12.11 -17.51
C ASP A 695 -2.81 13.06 -18.68
N LYS A 696 -2.49 14.33 -18.38
CA LYS A 696 -2.06 15.31 -19.39
C LYS A 696 -0.68 14.99 -19.96
N LEU A 697 0.20 14.27 -19.24
CA LEU A 697 1.47 13.79 -19.80
C LEU A 697 1.23 12.83 -20.97
N ALA A 698 0.19 12.00 -20.91
CA ALA A 698 -0.17 11.14 -22.03
C ALA A 698 -0.62 11.93 -23.25
N LEU A 699 -1.41 12.99 -23.04
CA LEU A 699 -1.79 13.90 -24.13
C LEU A 699 -0.55 14.58 -24.74
N TYR A 700 0.36 15.08 -23.90
CA TYR A 700 1.61 15.69 -24.36
C TYR A 700 2.48 14.72 -25.17
N ARG A 701 2.60 13.44 -24.75
CA ARG A 701 3.33 12.42 -25.52
C ARG A 701 2.72 12.13 -26.90
N ALA A 702 1.40 12.24 -27.03
CA ALA A 702 0.71 12.04 -28.30
C ALA A 702 0.75 13.29 -29.21
N VAL A 703 0.59 14.47 -28.60
CA VAL A 703 0.55 15.78 -29.27
C VAL A 703 1.39 16.77 -28.46
N PRO A 704 2.71 16.85 -28.72
CA PRO A 704 3.59 17.75 -27.99
C PRO A 704 3.19 19.22 -28.20
N ASP A 705 2.90 19.90 -27.09
CA ASP A 705 2.64 21.35 -27.02
C ASP A 705 3.41 21.90 -25.81
N GLU A 706 4.32 22.84 -26.03
CA GLU A 706 5.09 23.45 -24.94
C GLU A 706 4.20 24.19 -23.93
N ARG A 707 3.07 24.77 -24.36
CA ARG A 707 2.13 25.43 -23.47
C ARG A 707 1.49 24.41 -22.53
N LEU A 708 1.12 23.24 -23.06
CA LEU A 708 0.62 22.11 -22.28
C LEU A 708 1.70 21.61 -21.31
N LEU A 709 2.96 21.47 -21.73
CA LEU A 709 4.04 21.05 -20.83
C LEU A 709 4.25 22.04 -19.67
N ARG A 710 4.22 23.35 -19.95
CA ARG A 710 4.29 24.40 -18.90
C ARG A 710 3.10 24.33 -17.95
N GLU A 711 1.91 24.04 -18.45
CA GLU A 711 0.71 23.85 -17.62
C GLU A 711 0.85 22.63 -16.70
N ILE A 712 1.23 21.47 -17.26
CA ILE A 712 1.46 20.23 -16.51
C ILE A 712 2.49 20.46 -15.40
N THR A 713 3.61 21.14 -15.74
CA THR A 713 4.69 21.42 -14.78
C THR A 713 4.19 22.22 -13.59
N ARG A 714 3.49 23.34 -13.83
CA ARG A 714 2.93 24.16 -12.74
C ARG A 714 1.91 23.39 -11.92
N GLU A 715 1.05 22.60 -12.54
CA GLU A 715 0.04 21.80 -11.84
C GLU A 715 0.68 20.71 -10.97
N ALA A 716 1.70 20.03 -11.50
CA ALA A 716 2.44 18.97 -10.81
C ALA A 716 3.20 19.54 -9.61
N GLU A 717 3.93 20.64 -9.77
CA GLU A 717 4.66 21.31 -8.67
C GLU A 717 3.69 21.78 -7.58
N SER A 718 2.59 22.43 -7.97
CA SER A 718 1.56 22.89 -7.05
C SER A 718 0.89 21.73 -6.31
N TRP A 719 0.62 20.63 -7.03
CA TRP A 719 0.06 19.41 -6.45
C TRP A 719 1.04 18.74 -5.49
N ALA A 720 2.31 18.57 -5.89
CA ALA A 720 3.34 17.89 -5.09
C ALA A 720 3.59 18.67 -3.79
N LYS A 721 3.72 20.00 -3.88
CA LYS A 721 3.83 20.87 -2.71
C LYS A 721 2.71 20.63 -1.70
N ARG A 722 1.45 20.64 -2.16
CA ARG A 722 0.30 20.35 -1.28
C ARG A 722 0.35 18.93 -0.71
N ALA A 723 0.65 17.94 -1.55
CA ALA A 723 0.55 16.53 -1.17
C ALA A 723 1.65 16.09 -0.19
N PHE A 724 2.87 16.62 -0.33
CA PHE A 724 4.01 16.27 0.52
C PHE A 724 4.17 17.18 1.74
N GLU A 725 3.88 18.49 1.63
CA GLU A 725 4.06 19.43 2.76
C GLU A 725 2.82 19.53 3.65
N ASN A 726 1.62 19.21 3.14
CA ASN A 726 0.37 19.24 3.91
C ASN A 726 -0.34 17.88 3.92
N PRO A 727 0.33 16.79 4.35
CA PRO A 727 -0.26 15.46 4.36
C PRO A 727 -1.37 15.34 5.42
N PRO A 728 -2.31 14.39 5.27
CA PRO A 728 -3.28 14.08 6.31
C PRO A 728 -2.63 13.77 7.66
N LYS A 729 -3.16 14.37 8.74
CA LYS A 729 -2.61 14.30 10.10
C LYS A 729 -2.87 12.97 10.83
N LYS A 730 -3.78 12.14 10.33
CA LYS A 730 -4.15 10.85 10.92
C LYS A 730 -3.74 9.70 10.00
N SER A 731 -3.47 8.53 10.59
CA SER A 731 -3.21 7.31 9.83
C SER A 731 -4.43 6.92 9.00
N PRO A 732 -4.26 6.45 7.74
CA PRO A 732 -5.35 5.88 6.95
C PRO A 732 -5.99 4.61 7.54
N GLY A 733 -5.40 4.03 8.59
CA GLY A 733 -5.81 2.74 9.15
C GLY A 733 -5.21 1.56 8.38
N ILE A 734 -5.74 0.36 8.56
CA ILE A 734 -5.13 -0.88 8.02
C ILE A 734 -5.70 -1.34 6.67
N MET A 735 -6.83 -0.75 6.23
CA MET A 735 -7.55 -1.17 5.04
C MET A 735 -7.06 -0.53 3.73
N PRO A 736 -6.62 0.74 3.70
CA PRO A 736 -6.20 1.35 2.43
C PRO A 736 -4.92 0.74 1.86
N PHE A 737 -4.78 0.80 0.53
CA PHE A 737 -3.58 0.35 -0.17
C PHE A 737 -2.36 1.21 0.20
N TYR A 738 -1.27 0.57 0.63
CA TYR A 738 -0.06 1.24 1.09
C TYR A 738 0.47 2.22 0.04
N ASN A 739 0.69 1.72 -1.19
CA ASN A 739 1.43 2.40 -2.24
C ASN A 739 0.74 3.62 -2.87
N VAL A 740 -0.50 3.93 -2.48
CA VAL A 740 -1.30 5.06 -3.00
C VAL A 740 -2.05 5.84 -1.93
N SER A 741 -2.23 5.28 -0.73
CA SER A 741 -2.99 5.93 0.35
C SER A 741 -2.11 6.49 1.46
N PHE A 742 -0.90 5.94 1.64
CA PHE A 742 -0.03 6.36 2.74
C PHE A 742 0.85 7.52 2.33
N TYR A 743 1.34 7.53 1.10
CA TYR A 743 2.18 8.60 0.52
C TYR A 743 1.68 9.04 -0.87
N PRO A 744 2.06 10.25 -1.33
CA PRO A 744 1.66 10.74 -2.64
C PRO A 744 2.31 10.00 -3.82
N TYR A 745 1.58 9.98 -4.93
CA TYR A 745 2.01 9.52 -6.25
C TYR A 745 3.29 10.22 -6.73
N TRP A 746 4.38 9.47 -6.98
CA TRP A 746 5.68 10.10 -7.29
C TRP A 746 6.31 9.67 -8.62
N TRP A 747 5.91 8.53 -9.18
CA TRP A 747 6.62 7.94 -10.32
C TRP A 747 6.57 8.80 -11.58
N ASP A 748 5.46 9.48 -11.90
CA ASP A 748 5.45 10.38 -13.08
C ASP A 748 6.08 11.76 -12.81
N LEU A 749 6.48 12.06 -11.56
CA LEU A 749 7.31 13.24 -11.30
C LEU A 749 8.69 13.04 -11.96
N ILE A 750 9.16 11.79 -12.07
CA ILE A 750 10.38 11.43 -12.79
C ILE A 750 10.19 11.61 -14.29
N ASP A 751 9.09 11.09 -14.85
CA ASP A 751 8.76 11.27 -16.26
C ASP A 751 8.73 12.78 -16.62
N LEU A 752 8.18 13.62 -15.74
CA LEU A 752 8.15 15.07 -15.94
C LEU A 752 9.50 15.75 -15.71
N TYR A 753 10.31 15.26 -14.76
CA TYR A 753 11.69 15.72 -14.57
C TYR A 753 12.54 15.47 -15.82
N GLU A 754 12.45 14.28 -16.43
CA GLU A 754 13.18 13.96 -17.66
C GLU A 754 12.84 14.90 -18.83
N LEU A 755 11.62 15.46 -18.85
CA LEU A 755 11.17 16.42 -19.86
C LEU A 755 11.55 17.88 -19.56
N THR A 756 11.82 18.23 -18.30
CA THR A 756 11.87 19.64 -17.87
C THR A 756 13.13 20.02 -17.11
N GLY A 757 13.84 19.06 -16.52
CA GLY A 757 14.95 19.30 -15.59
C GLY A 757 14.54 19.94 -14.26
N SER A 758 13.24 19.97 -13.90
CA SER A 758 12.76 20.64 -12.68
C SER A 758 13.28 19.97 -11.40
N LYS A 759 14.27 20.58 -10.75
CA LYS A 759 14.86 20.10 -9.49
C LYS A 759 13.82 19.93 -8.36
N PRO A 760 12.84 20.84 -8.16
CA PRO A 760 11.77 20.63 -7.19
C PRO A 760 11.01 19.32 -7.38
N LEU A 761 10.66 18.96 -8.63
CA LEU A 761 9.97 17.71 -8.92
C LEU A 761 10.82 16.48 -8.60
N LEU A 762 12.13 16.53 -8.87
CA LEU A 762 13.07 15.46 -8.50
C LEU A 762 13.15 15.27 -6.98
N GLU A 763 13.17 16.36 -6.20
CA GLU A 763 13.19 16.25 -4.73
C GLU A 763 11.89 15.64 -4.18
N TYR A 764 10.73 15.99 -4.72
CA TYR A 764 9.48 15.30 -4.36
C TYR A 764 9.47 13.84 -4.78
N ALA A 765 10.06 13.50 -5.93
CA ALA A 765 10.21 12.11 -6.36
C ALA A 765 11.08 11.31 -5.37
N LYS A 766 12.21 11.88 -4.91
CA LYS A 766 13.07 11.26 -3.87
C LYS A 766 12.35 11.07 -2.54
N GLN A 767 11.52 12.03 -2.13
CA GLN A 767 10.69 11.89 -0.92
C GLN A 767 9.67 10.76 -1.06
N GLY A 768 8.94 10.70 -2.19
CA GLY A 768 7.99 9.63 -2.48
C GLY A 768 8.65 8.25 -2.57
N ALA A 769 9.83 8.18 -3.18
CA ALA A 769 10.64 6.97 -3.22
C ALA A 769 11.07 6.53 -1.82
N SER A 770 11.56 7.44 -0.97
CA SER A 770 11.96 7.13 0.42
C SER A 770 10.79 6.56 1.23
N LEU A 771 9.58 7.11 1.07
CA LEU A 771 8.36 6.60 1.70
C LEU A 771 7.96 5.22 1.16
N THR A 772 8.18 4.98 -0.14
CA THR A 772 7.98 3.65 -0.75
C THR A 772 8.97 2.63 -0.16
N LEU A 773 10.25 2.99 -0.02
CA LEU A 773 11.28 2.12 0.53
C LEU A 773 10.98 1.75 1.99
N ALA A 774 10.46 2.67 2.79
CA ALA A 774 10.14 2.39 4.19
C ALA A 774 9.07 1.29 4.37
N GLY A 775 8.26 1.01 3.34
CA GLY A 775 7.32 -0.11 3.28
C GLY A 775 7.89 -1.40 2.69
N GLN A 776 9.19 -1.45 2.37
CA GLN A 776 9.88 -2.66 1.91
C GLN A 776 10.60 -3.33 3.07
N TRP A 777 10.62 -4.66 3.06
CA TRP A 777 11.24 -5.45 4.11
C TRP A 777 12.76 -5.39 4.01
N VAL A 778 13.42 -5.15 5.15
CA VAL A 778 14.88 -5.15 5.29
C VAL A 778 15.39 -6.18 6.29
N HIS A 779 14.49 -7.01 6.83
CA HIS A 779 14.80 -8.12 7.73
C HIS A 779 13.94 -9.36 7.39
N PRO A 780 14.27 -10.57 7.89
CA PRO A 780 15.51 -10.92 8.63
C PRO A 780 16.76 -10.66 7.80
N VAL A 781 17.88 -10.39 8.46
CA VAL A 781 19.18 -10.19 7.78
C VAL A 781 19.54 -11.46 7.04
N VAL A 782 19.81 -11.33 5.74
CA VAL A 782 20.22 -12.45 4.89
C VAL A 782 21.64 -12.86 5.25
N GLN A 783 21.79 -14.05 5.83
CA GLN A 783 23.08 -14.62 6.17
C GLN A 783 23.73 -15.25 4.93
N PRO A 784 25.06 -15.15 4.75
CA PRO A 784 25.75 -15.93 3.73
C PRO A 784 25.57 -17.44 3.94
N GLY A 785 25.50 -18.20 2.85
CA GLY A 785 25.39 -19.67 2.88
C GLY A 785 24.03 -20.19 2.41
N GLU A 786 23.66 -21.37 2.92
CA GLU A 786 22.46 -22.10 2.50
C GLU A 786 21.35 -22.08 3.57
N MET A 787 20.10 -22.16 3.13
CA MET A 787 18.91 -22.37 3.93
C MET A 787 18.28 -23.72 3.54
N THR A 788 17.76 -24.46 4.52
CA THR A 788 16.98 -25.68 4.27
C THR A 788 15.51 -25.31 4.03
N LEU A 789 14.96 -25.74 2.91
CA LEU A 789 13.53 -25.61 2.59
C LEU A 789 12.80 -26.91 2.89
N TYR A 790 11.53 -26.79 3.27
CA TYR A 790 10.61 -27.90 3.53
C TYR A 790 11.13 -28.95 4.52
N PRO A 791 11.57 -28.54 5.73
CA PRO A 791 12.11 -29.47 6.72
C PRO A 791 11.10 -30.60 7.02
N GLY A 792 11.56 -31.85 6.94
CA GLY A 792 10.72 -33.04 7.07
C GLY A 792 9.98 -33.47 5.80
N GLY A 793 10.29 -32.87 4.65
CA GLY A 793 9.73 -33.24 3.35
C GLY A 793 8.25 -32.87 3.17
N LYS A 794 7.74 -31.93 3.98
CA LYS A 794 6.32 -31.54 3.98
C LYS A 794 6.17 -30.04 4.19
N LEU A 795 5.11 -29.49 3.62
CA LEU A 795 4.69 -28.11 3.85
C LEU A 795 3.19 -28.06 4.10
N THR A 796 2.78 -27.59 5.28
CA THR A 796 1.36 -27.36 5.60
C THR A 796 1.02 -25.89 5.45
N GLU A 797 0.08 -25.58 4.58
CA GLU A 797 -0.34 -24.22 4.28
C GLU A 797 -1.86 -24.11 4.31
N THR A 798 -2.34 -22.99 4.84
CA THR A 798 -3.76 -22.64 4.82
C THR A 798 -3.96 -21.49 3.86
N ARG A 799 -4.81 -21.69 2.84
CA ARG A 799 -5.03 -20.71 1.78
C ARG A 799 -6.51 -20.54 1.48
N MET A 800 -6.88 -19.34 1.08
CA MET A 800 -8.20 -19.06 0.52
C MET A 800 -8.36 -19.78 -0.82
N VAL A 801 -9.44 -20.55 -0.96
CA VAL A 801 -9.88 -21.09 -2.25
C VAL A 801 -10.77 -20.06 -2.93
N TRP A 802 -10.33 -19.59 -4.10
CA TRP A 802 -10.93 -18.48 -4.84
C TRP A 802 -11.93 -18.96 -5.90
N TRP A 803 -12.60 -18.02 -6.59
CA TRP A 803 -13.42 -18.34 -7.75
C TRP A 803 -12.54 -18.86 -8.89
N SER A 804 -13.07 -19.85 -9.61
CA SER A 804 -12.54 -20.38 -10.86
C SER A 804 -13.73 -20.62 -11.79
N GLY A 805 -14.02 -19.66 -12.68
CA GLY A 805 -15.28 -19.67 -13.42
C GLY A 805 -16.49 -19.44 -12.49
N PRO A 806 -17.59 -20.18 -12.68
CA PRO A 806 -18.74 -20.17 -11.78
C PRO A 806 -18.52 -21.00 -10.50
N GLY A 807 -17.42 -21.75 -10.43
CA GLY A 807 -17.08 -22.65 -9.32
C GLY A 807 -15.94 -22.13 -8.45
N ALA A 808 -15.44 -22.99 -7.57
CA ALA A 808 -14.27 -22.72 -6.74
C ALA A 808 -13.09 -23.59 -7.17
N GLY A 809 -11.90 -23.03 -7.15
CA GLY A 809 -10.71 -23.80 -7.44
C GLY A 809 -9.45 -23.10 -6.96
N ARG A 810 -8.48 -23.91 -6.55
CA ARG A 810 -7.11 -23.50 -6.33
C ARG A 810 -6.22 -24.65 -6.76
N LEU A 811 -5.28 -24.38 -7.66
CA LEU A 811 -4.49 -25.44 -8.29
C LEU A 811 -3.73 -26.26 -7.23
N GLY A 812 -3.86 -27.58 -7.26
CA GLY A 812 -3.26 -28.50 -6.28
C GLY A 812 -4.02 -28.63 -4.94
N PHE A 813 -5.12 -27.90 -4.72
CA PHE A 813 -5.96 -28.02 -3.53
C PHE A 813 -7.15 -28.94 -3.77
N PRO A 814 -7.69 -29.62 -2.74
CA PRO A 814 -8.90 -30.41 -2.85
C PRO A 814 -10.13 -29.52 -3.15
N ALA A 815 -11.17 -30.11 -3.73
CA ALA A 815 -12.42 -29.41 -3.98
C ALA A 815 -13.06 -28.92 -2.66
N SER A 816 -13.42 -27.64 -2.61
CA SER A 816 -14.05 -27.01 -1.45
C SER A 816 -15.14 -26.02 -1.90
N LYS A 817 -15.87 -25.43 -0.94
CA LYS A 817 -16.78 -24.32 -1.25
C LYS A 817 -16.00 -23.10 -1.74
N PRO A 818 -16.54 -22.30 -2.66
CA PRO A 818 -15.95 -21.02 -3.04
C PRO A 818 -15.73 -20.14 -1.81
N HIS A 819 -14.61 -19.43 -1.79
CA HIS A 819 -14.29 -18.44 -0.76
C HIS A 819 -14.21 -19.03 0.64
N THR A 820 -13.58 -20.19 0.75
CA THR A 820 -13.27 -20.81 2.04
C THR A 820 -11.77 -21.06 2.17
N SER A 821 -11.24 -20.81 3.36
CA SER A 821 -9.87 -21.22 3.69
C SER A 821 -9.78 -22.74 3.78
N SER A 822 -8.78 -23.32 3.13
CA SER A 822 -8.48 -24.75 3.19
C SER A 822 -7.03 -24.94 3.65
N THR A 823 -6.83 -25.83 4.62
CA THR A 823 -5.51 -26.25 5.10
C THR A 823 -5.13 -27.55 4.41
N VAL A 824 -3.98 -27.58 3.76
CA VAL A 824 -3.48 -28.73 3.02
C VAL A 824 -2.01 -28.94 3.36
N THR A 825 -1.61 -30.20 3.51
CA THR A 825 -0.21 -30.59 3.63
C THR A 825 0.25 -31.15 2.29
N PHE A 826 1.32 -30.58 1.75
CA PHE A 826 1.96 -31.00 0.51
C PHE A 826 3.22 -31.79 0.82
N ASP A 827 3.47 -32.86 0.09
CA ASP A 827 4.74 -33.59 0.13
C ASP A 827 5.72 -32.88 -0.81
N LEU A 828 6.64 -32.10 -0.22
CA LEU A 828 7.65 -31.30 -0.93
C LEU A 828 9.04 -31.70 -0.42
N PRO A 829 9.95 -32.21 -1.27
CA PRO A 829 11.26 -32.70 -0.82
C PRO A 829 12.08 -31.64 -0.08
N GLU A 830 12.60 -32.04 1.08
CA GLU A 830 13.58 -31.23 1.81
C GLU A 830 14.86 -31.10 0.99
N HIS A 831 15.36 -29.88 0.85
CA HIS A 831 16.63 -29.60 0.17
C HIS A 831 17.20 -28.25 0.60
N LYS A 832 18.42 -27.93 0.13
CA LYS A 832 19.11 -26.68 0.45
C LYS A 832 19.16 -25.74 -0.74
N VAL A 833 19.01 -24.45 -0.47
CA VAL A 833 19.15 -23.35 -1.45
C VAL A 833 20.01 -22.23 -0.85
N PRO A 834 20.60 -21.33 -1.67
CA PRO A 834 21.23 -20.13 -1.14
C PRO A 834 20.24 -19.32 -0.28
N ALA A 835 20.65 -18.89 0.92
CA ALA A 835 19.75 -18.26 1.89
C ALA A 835 19.11 -16.96 1.39
N TRP A 836 19.75 -16.28 0.42
CA TRP A 836 19.21 -15.07 -0.20
C TRP A 836 18.01 -15.33 -1.13
N LEU A 837 17.91 -16.54 -1.69
CA LEU A 837 16.92 -16.87 -2.72
C LEU A 837 15.48 -16.72 -2.19
N PRO A 838 15.09 -17.39 -1.09
CA PRO A 838 13.73 -17.27 -0.54
C PRO A 838 13.53 -16.03 0.35
N ALA A 839 14.55 -15.18 0.54
CA ALA A 839 14.51 -14.10 1.54
C ALA A 839 13.36 -13.10 1.31
N ALA A 840 12.73 -12.62 2.39
CA ALA A 840 11.64 -11.62 2.31
C ALA A 840 12.13 -10.21 1.98
N VAL A 841 13.42 -9.92 2.22
CA VAL A 841 13.99 -8.59 2.04
C VAL A 841 13.83 -8.10 0.59
N GLY A 842 13.35 -6.87 0.42
CA GLY A 842 12.95 -6.24 -0.85
C GLY A 842 11.47 -6.42 -1.21
N LEU A 843 10.75 -7.36 -0.58
CA LEU A 843 9.30 -7.47 -0.77
C LEU A 843 8.56 -6.34 -0.04
N SER A 844 7.34 -6.03 -0.49
CA SER A 844 6.49 -4.99 0.09
C SER A 844 5.13 -5.55 0.52
N LEU A 845 4.18 -4.66 0.79
CA LEU A 845 2.81 -4.95 1.18
C LEU A 845 1.81 -4.27 0.25
N GLU A 846 0.63 -4.87 0.14
CA GLU A 846 -0.52 -4.28 -0.54
C GLU A 846 -1.32 -3.38 0.41
N GLN A 847 -1.85 -3.96 1.47
CA GLN A 847 -2.55 -3.29 2.57
C GLN A 847 -1.99 -3.83 3.89
N PRO A 848 -1.93 -3.03 4.96
CA PRO A 848 -1.56 -3.57 6.28
C PRO A 848 -2.45 -4.75 6.71
N ALA A 849 -3.75 -4.73 6.39
CA ALA A 849 -4.67 -5.83 6.67
C ALA A 849 -4.30 -7.15 5.94
N THR A 850 -3.74 -7.06 4.73
CA THR A 850 -3.40 -8.22 3.90
C THR A 850 -2.13 -8.95 4.34
N TYR A 851 -1.36 -8.40 5.29
CA TYR A 851 -0.31 -9.19 5.95
C TYR A 851 -0.90 -10.46 6.55
N TYR A 852 -2.12 -10.40 7.08
CA TYR A 852 -2.73 -11.55 7.69
C TYR A 852 -3.46 -12.39 6.66
N ASN A 853 -2.94 -13.59 6.42
CA ASN A 853 -3.64 -14.58 5.62
C ASN A 853 -4.98 -14.97 6.31
N VAL A 854 -5.95 -15.41 5.51
CA VAL A 854 -7.31 -15.86 5.87
C VAL A 854 -7.30 -17.12 6.78
N ALA A 855 -6.11 -17.59 7.15
CA ALA A 855 -5.81 -18.82 7.86
C ALA A 855 -5.88 -18.74 9.39
N GLY A 856 -6.01 -17.54 9.98
CA GLY A 856 -6.14 -17.34 11.42
C GLY A 856 -4.90 -16.74 12.08
N GLN A 857 -4.86 -16.74 13.41
CA GLN A 857 -3.87 -15.98 14.18
C GLN A 857 -2.44 -16.54 14.13
N ASP A 858 -2.26 -17.79 13.72
CA ASP A 858 -0.98 -18.50 13.74
C ASP A 858 -0.36 -18.66 12.33
N SER A 859 -0.95 -18.03 11.31
CA SER A 859 -0.43 -18.11 9.94
C SER A 859 0.72 -17.15 9.69
N ASN A 860 1.61 -17.56 8.79
CA ASN A 860 2.62 -16.69 8.23
C ASN A 860 2.01 -15.44 7.59
N LEU A 861 2.74 -14.34 7.68
CA LEU A 861 2.34 -13.07 7.10
C LEU A 861 2.62 -13.03 5.60
N SER A 862 1.81 -12.32 4.83
CA SER A 862 1.90 -12.26 3.37
C SER A 862 2.53 -10.98 2.87
N ASN A 863 3.49 -11.11 1.95
CA ASN A 863 4.12 -10.03 1.21
C ASN A 863 3.73 -10.08 -0.26
N ILE A 864 3.61 -8.93 -0.91
CA ILE A 864 3.34 -8.90 -2.35
C ILE A 864 4.61 -9.02 -3.18
N GLN A 865 4.48 -9.68 -4.33
CA GLN A 865 5.57 -9.83 -5.30
C GLN A 865 5.52 -8.80 -6.44
N ILE A 866 4.46 -8.00 -6.55
CA ILE A 866 4.35 -6.93 -7.55
C ILE A 866 5.01 -5.66 -7.04
N THR A 867 6.12 -5.29 -7.67
CA THR A 867 6.99 -4.17 -7.31
C THR A 867 7.18 -3.21 -8.48
N VAL A 868 6.08 -2.70 -9.05
CA VAL A 868 6.07 -1.82 -10.24
C VAL A 868 6.92 -0.55 -10.10
N TRP A 869 7.27 -0.14 -8.88
CA TRP A 869 8.18 0.97 -8.62
C TRP A 869 9.67 0.64 -8.87
N ALA A 870 10.07 -0.63 -9.02
CA ALA A 870 11.47 -1.03 -9.16
C ALA A 870 12.18 -0.34 -10.34
N ALA A 871 11.53 -0.24 -11.51
CA ALA A 871 12.08 0.49 -12.65
C ALA A 871 12.22 2.00 -12.35
N ASN A 872 11.29 2.60 -11.60
CA ASN A 872 11.39 4.01 -11.20
C ASN A 872 12.54 4.26 -10.21
N LEU A 873 12.84 3.28 -9.34
CA LEU A 873 14.03 3.34 -8.48
C LEU A 873 15.34 3.24 -9.30
N LEU A 874 15.38 2.39 -10.34
CA LEU A 874 16.52 2.39 -11.27
C LEU A 874 16.70 3.73 -11.98
N ARG A 875 15.61 4.36 -12.44
CA ARG A 875 15.65 5.72 -13.04
C ARG A 875 16.22 6.75 -12.07
N LEU A 876 15.77 6.73 -10.81
CA LEU A 876 16.32 7.61 -9.78
C LEU A 876 17.82 7.36 -9.59
N SER A 877 18.26 6.11 -9.58
CA SER A 877 19.68 5.78 -9.51
C SER A 877 20.46 6.39 -10.68
N GLY A 878 19.98 6.21 -11.91
CA GLY A 878 20.61 6.80 -13.09
C GLY A 878 20.62 8.34 -13.10
N ILE A 879 19.55 8.98 -12.63
CA ILE A 879 19.43 10.44 -12.55
C ILE A 879 20.35 11.03 -11.47
N THR A 880 20.45 10.36 -10.32
CA THR A 880 21.13 10.89 -9.13
C THR A 880 22.56 10.38 -8.95
N GLY A 881 22.94 9.31 -9.64
CA GLY A 881 24.20 8.58 -9.42
C GLY A 881 24.22 7.76 -8.12
N ASP A 882 23.07 7.60 -7.46
CA ASP A 882 22.97 7.02 -6.12
C ASP A 882 22.54 5.54 -6.18
N ASP A 883 23.46 4.63 -5.88
CA ASP A 883 23.24 3.17 -5.99
C ASP A 883 22.26 2.64 -4.92
N TYR A 884 21.92 3.43 -3.89
CA TYR A 884 20.93 3.02 -2.89
C TYR A 884 19.57 2.71 -3.50
N TRP A 885 19.13 3.47 -4.50
CA TRP A 885 17.88 3.21 -5.22
C TRP A 885 17.96 1.92 -6.03
N ARG A 886 19.10 1.69 -6.70
CA ARG A 886 19.35 0.48 -7.48
C ARG A 886 19.41 -0.77 -6.60
N MET A 887 20.04 -0.70 -5.43
CA MET A 887 20.08 -1.79 -4.45
C MET A 887 18.67 -2.24 -4.07
N TYR A 888 17.75 -1.32 -3.74
CA TYR A 888 16.37 -1.67 -3.44
C TYR A 888 15.62 -2.22 -4.66
N ALA A 889 15.81 -1.62 -5.84
CA ALA A 889 15.23 -2.11 -7.09
C ALA A 889 15.62 -3.57 -7.37
N ARG A 890 16.88 -3.93 -7.11
CA ARG A 890 17.40 -5.28 -7.30
C ARG A 890 16.86 -6.27 -6.28
N ASN A 891 16.84 -5.89 -5.00
CA ASN A 891 16.28 -6.73 -3.93
C ASN A 891 14.79 -7.04 -4.11
N ALA A 892 14.05 -6.11 -4.71
CA ALA A 892 12.64 -6.30 -5.03
C ALA A 892 12.42 -7.40 -6.09
N LEU A 893 13.24 -7.42 -7.15
CA LEU A 893 12.87 -8.09 -8.41
C LEU A 893 13.85 -9.19 -8.87
N ILE A 894 15.16 -9.02 -8.69
CA ILE A 894 16.16 -9.94 -9.25
C ILE A 894 16.09 -11.32 -8.58
N GLY A 895 16.07 -12.38 -9.39
CA GLY A 895 16.15 -13.77 -8.91
C GLY A 895 14.94 -14.21 -8.07
N ARG A 896 13.74 -13.70 -8.37
CA ARG A 896 12.51 -14.02 -7.63
C ARG A 896 11.73 -15.22 -8.16
N ALA A 897 11.78 -15.46 -9.47
CA ALA A 897 11.00 -16.52 -10.12
C ALA A 897 11.47 -16.77 -11.56
N ALA A 898 11.00 -17.87 -12.15
CA ALA A 898 11.25 -18.25 -13.54
C ALA A 898 10.07 -17.95 -14.49
N SER A 899 8.87 -17.75 -13.95
CA SER A 899 7.67 -17.35 -14.68
C SER A 899 6.80 -16.44 -13.79
N TYR A 900 5.47 -16.48 -13.89
CA TYR A 900 4.57 -15.78 -12.98
C TYR A 900 4.59 -16.45 -11.59
N PRO A 901 5.00 -15.75 -10.53
CA PRO A 901 5.19 -16.38 -9.23
C PRO A 901 3.95 -16.39 -8.33
N GLY A 902 2.81 -15.87 -8.81
CA GLY A 902 1.66 -15.53 -7.98
C GLY A 902 1.83 -14.18 -7.27
N TYR A 903 0.88 -13.84 -6.40
CA TYR A 903 0.76 -12.49 -5.84
C TYR A 903 1.30 -12.34 -4.42
N TYR A 904 0.99 -13.28 -3.52
CA TYR A 904 1.36 -13.25 -2.10
C TYR A 904 2.38 -14.33 -1.74
N MET A 905 3.58 -13.92 -1.33
CA MET A 905 4.56 -14.79 -0.69
C MET A 905 4.31 -14.82 0.82
N SER A 906 4.27 -15.99 1.45
CA SER A 906 4.13 -16.07 2.91
C SER A 906 4.92 -17.21 3.55
N ASN A 907 5.97 -17.69 2.90
CA ASN A 907 6.88 -18.66 3.48
C ASN A 907 8.22 -18.61 2.74
N PHE A 908 9.26 -19.18 3.33
CA PHE A 908 10.47 -19.47 2.57
C PHE A 908 10.19 -20.62 1.60
N MET A 909 10.26 -20.35 0.30
CA MET A 909 9.95 -21.33 -0.75
C MET A 909 10.60 -20.99 -2.09
N ASP A 910 10.74 -22.00 -2.94
CA ASP A 910 11.41 -21.92 -4.24
C ASP A 910 10.58 -22.42 -5.43
N LEU A 911 9.36 -22.93 -5.21
CA LEU A 911 8.51 -23.50 -6.29
C LEU A 911 8.35 -22.57 -7.50
N GLN A 912 8.33 -21.25 -7.29
CA GLN A 912 8.22 -20.23 -8.34
C GLN A 912 9.42 -20.16 -9.29
N HIS A 913 10.50 -20.90 -9.02
CA HIS A 913 11.64 -21.05 -9.90
C HIS A 913 11.47 -22.16 -10.96
N ASP A 914 10.43 -22.98 -10.86
CA ASP A 914 9.98 -23.80 -11.99
C ASP A 914 9.14 -22.92 -12.95
N PRO A 915 9.51 -22.77 -14.24
CA PRO A 915 8.72 -22.00 -15.19
C PRO A 915 7.30 -22.55 -15.39
N ASP A 916 7.07 -23.84 -15.11
CA ASP A 916 5.75 -24.49 -15.15
C ASP A 916 4.95 -24.37 -13.85
N PHE A 917 5.49 -23.72 -12.81
CA PHE A 917 4.77 -23.50 -11.54
C PHE A 917 3.33 -23.00 -11.70
N PRO A 918 3.02 -21.97 -12.52
CA PRO A 918 1.64 -21.54 -12.73
C PRO A 918 0.74 -22.58 -13.40
N ASN A 919 1.30 -23.57 -14.11
CA ASN A 919 0.55 -24.64 -14.78
C ASN A 919 0.39 -25.90 -13.92
N LYS A 920 1.38 -26.22 -13.07
CA LYS A 920 1.43 -27.46 -12.26
C LYS A 920 1.00 -27.24 -10.81
N GLY A 921 1.28 -26.06 -10.25
CA GLY A 921 1.07 -25.75 -8.85
C GLY A 921 1.96 -26.59 -7.92
N PRO A 922 1.56 -26.79 -6.65
CA PRO A 922 0.34 -26.25 -6.04
C PRO A 922 0.38 -24.72 -5.97
N ASP A 923 -0.77 -24.06 -6.18
CA ASP A 923 -0.89 -22.61 -6.02
C ASP A 923 -0.75 -22.25 -4.54
N LEU A 924 0.46 -21.94 -4.10
CA LEU A 924 0.75 -21.50 -2.73
C LEU A 924 0.90 -19.98 -2.63
N THR A 925 0.93 -19.25 -3.74
CA THR A 925 1.21 -17.81 -3.77
C THR A 925 0.04 -16.97 -4.29
N ALA A 926 -1.11 -17.58 -4.56
CA ALA A 926 -2.32 -17.02 -5.14
C ALA A 926 -2.13 -16.54 -6.58
N PHE A 927 -2.63 -17.33 -7.54
CA PHE A 927 -2.60 -16.99 -8.97
C PHE A 927 -3.71 -16.02 -9.37
N TYR A 928 -3.47 -14.73 -9.11
CA TYR A 928 -4.28 -13.64 -9.66
C TYR A 928 -4.02 -13.51 -11.17
N TRP A 929 -4.81 -14.17 -12.01
CA TRP A 929 -4.57 -14.21 -13.47
C TRP A 929 -4.56 -12.83 -14.14
N HIS A 930 -5.44 -11.93 -13.70
CA HIS A 930 -5.45 -10.54 -14.16
C HIS A 930 -4.21 -9.72 -13.74
N HIS A 931 -3.38 -10.21 -12.82
CA HIS A 931 -2.11 -9.59 -12.45
C HIS A 931 -0.92 -10.07 -13.31
N VAL A 932 -1.04 -11.15 -14.08
CA VAL A 932 0.07 -11.64 -14.92
C VAL A 932 0.52 -10.59 -15.95
N PRO A 933 -0.36 -9.85 -16.65
CA PRO A 933 0.09 -8.76 -17.54
C PRO A 933 0.77 -7.61 -16.80
N VAL A 934 0.43 -7.39 -15.52
CA VAL A 934 1.08 -6.37 -14.67
C VAL A 934 2.49 -6.80 -14.34
N HIS A 935 2.68 -8.07 -13.97
CA HIS A 935 3.98 -8.64 -13.68
C HIS A 935 4.88 -8.59 -14.91
N LEU A 936 4.35 -8.95 -16.09
CA LEU A 936 5.08 -8.83 -17.35
C LEU A 936 5.47 -7.37 -17.64
N ALA A 937 4.55 -6.42 -17.47
CA ALA A 937 4.84 -5.00 -17.68
C ALA A 937 5.95 -4.50 -16.76
N MET A 938 5.94 -4.92 -15.49
CA MET A 938 7.00 -4.60 -14.53
C MET A 938 8.38 -5.13 -14.96
N LEU A 939 8.45 -6.38 -15.43
CA LEU A 939 9.72 -6.99 -15.85
C LEU A 939 10.29 -6.32 -17.09
N VAL A 940 9.46 -6.10 -18.12
CA VAL A 940 9.88 -5.42 -19.35
C VAL A 940 10.30 -3.98 -19.07
N ASP A 941 9.58 -3.28 -18.19
CA ASP A 941 9.94 -1.93 -17.77
C ASP A 941 11.31 -1.89 -17.09
N TYR A 942 11.57 -2.84 -16.18
CA TYR A 942 12.87 -2.97 -15.52
C TYR A 942 13.99 -3.25 -16.52
N LEU A 943 13.84 -4.24 -17.40
CA LEU A 943 14.85 -4.65 -18.37
C LEU A 943 15.28 -3.50 -19.29
N VAL A 944 14.30 -2.80 -19.87
CA VAL A 944 14.60 -1.67 -20.78
C VAL A 944 15.21 -0.50 -20.02
N THR A 945 14.75 -0.25 -18.80
CA THR A 945 15.32 0.81 -17.94
C THR A 945 16.76 0.50 -17.53
N ASP A 946 17.08 -0.75 -17.22
CA ASP A 946 18.44 -1.13 -16.82
C ASP A 946 19.41 -0.93 -17.99
N ALA A 947 19.01 -1.25 -19.22
CA ALA A 947 19.78 -0.93 -20.42
C ALA A 947 19.95 0.59 -20.62
N GLU A 948 18.88 1.36 -20.47
CA GLU A 948 18.92 2.83 -20.62
C GLU A 948 19.84 3.47 -19.57
N VAL A 949 19.71 3.11 -18.30
CA VAL A 949 20.50 3.67 -17.20
C VAL A 949 21.98 3.31 -17.33
N ARG A 950 22.31 2.04 -17.59
CA ARG A 950 23.70 1.58 -17.68
C ARG A 950 24.46 2.17 -18.86
N THR A 951 23.77 2.47 -19.96
CA THR A 951 24.36 3.05 -21.17
C THR A 951 24.32 4.58 -21.19
N GLY A 952 23.89 5.23 -20.11
CA GLY A 952 23.72 6.69 -20.08
C GLY A 952 22.71 7.20 -21.12
N GLY A 953 21.73 6.38 -21.48
CA GLY A 953 20.73 6.65 -22.51
C GLY A 953 21.20 6.43 -23.95
N ALA A 954 22.36 5.82 -24.19
CA ALA A 954 22.78 5.47 -25.54
C ALA A 954 21.86 4.39 -26.16
N VAL A 955 21.37 3.46 -25.34
CA VAL A 955 20.22 2.60 -25.68
C VAL A 955 18.98 3.21 -25.07
N ARG A 956 17.98 3.57 -25.91
CA ARG A 956 16.75 4.21 -25.41
C ARG A 956 15.57 3.95 -26.33
N PHE A 957 14.44 3.55 -25.76
CA PHE A 957 13.22 3.27 -26.50
C PHE A 957 12.07 4.17 -26.04
N PRO A 958 11.26 4.73 -26.96
CA PRO A 958 10.04 5.43 -26.62
C PRO A 958 9.03 4.52 -25.96
N TYR A 959 8.18 5.10 -25.12
CA TYR A 959 7.20 4.36 -24.34
C TYR A 959 5.84 5.05 -24.29
N SER A 960 4.82 4.25 -24.02
CA SER A 960 3.53 4.68 -23.51
C SER A 960 3.44 4.34 -22.02
N LYS A 961 2.45 4.87 -21.31
CA LYS A 961 2.27 4.59 -19.88
C LYS A 961 1.05 3.70 -19.66
N SER A 962 1.24 2.55 -19.01
CA SER A 962 0.13 1.80 -18.43
C SER A 962 -0.13 2.32 -17.03
N GLN A 963 -1.34 2.84 -16.79
CA GLN A 963 -1.81 3.29 -15.48
C GLN A 963 -3.35 3.26 -15.44
N GLY A 964 -3.92 3.24 -14.24
CA GLY A 964 -5.37 3.32 -14.03
C GLY A 964 -5.94 2.22 -13.14
N TYR A 965 -5.13 1.21 -12.83
CA TYR A 965 -5.46 0.16 -11.89
C TYR A 965 -4.58 0.26 -10.63
N VAL A 966 -5.17 0.71 -9.53
CA VAL A 966 -4.50 0.90 -8.24
C VAL A 966 -3.14 1.65 -8.37
N TRP A 967 -2.04 1.13 -7.84
CA TRP A 967 -0.68 1.67 -8.01
C TRP A 967 0.07 1.06 -9.20
N PHE A 968 -0.55 0.19 -9.99
CA PHE A 968 0.14 -0.50 -11.10
C PHE A 968 0.42 0.49 -12.23
N SER A 969 1.68 0.91 -12.29
CA SER A 969 2.15 1.89 -13.24
C SER A 969 3.51 1.49 -13.79
N SER A 970 3.59 1.30 -15.11
CA SER A 970 4.79 0.88 -15.82
C SER A 970 4.89 1.58 -17.16
N ARG A 971 6.13 1.81 -17.64
CA ARG A 971 6.35 2.17 -19.05
C ARG A 971 6.13 0.92 -19.91
N VAL A 972 5.50 1.10 -21.07
CA VAL A 972 5.15 0.05 -22.02
C VAL A 972 5.78 0.38 -23.37
N PHE A 973 6.48 -0.59 -23.97
CA PHE A 973 7.33 -0.39 -25.15
C PHE A 973 6.76 -1.09 -26.40
N GLY A 974 7.39 -0.87 -27.56
CA GLY A 974 7.03 -1.53 -28.82
C GLY A 974 6.04 -0.75 -29.70
N GLY A 975 5.68 0.49 -29.33
CA GLY A 975 4.82 1.33 -30.16
C GLY A 975 5.56 2.16 -31.23
N LYS A 976 6.83 2.48 -31.00
CA LYS A 976 7.66 3.35 -31.85
C LYS A 976 9.12 2.84 -31.85
N PRO A 977 9.90 3.10 -32.91
CA PRO A 977 11.32 2.78 -32.91
C PRO A 977 12.08 3.69 -31.94
N GLY A 978 13.11 3.14 -31.31
CA GLY A 978 14.07 3.85 -30.48
C GLY A 978 15.46 3.88 -31.11
N ARG A 979 16.49 3.97 -30.26
CA ARG A 979 17.88 4.02 -30.70
C ARG A 979 18.77 3.03 -29.96
N VAL A 980 19.81 2.59 -30.65
CA VAL A 980 20.97 1.91 -30.11
C VAL A 980 22.20 2.66 -30.60
N PHE A 981 22.75 3.50 -29.73
CA PHE A 981 23.82 4.46 -30.04
C PHE A 981 23.48 5.37 -31.23
N ASP A 982 24.24 5.25 -32.33
CA ASP A 982 24.10 5.99 -33.58
C ASP A 982 23.01 5.45 -34.50
N ASP A 983 22.51 4.23 -34.26
CA ASP A 983 21.35 3.70 -34.97
C ASP A 983 20.06 4.23 -34.33
N SER A 984 19.42 5.20 -34.99
CA SER A 984 18.27 5.95 -34.46
C SER A 984 16.91 5.37 -34.83
N SER A 985 16.83 4.19 -35.44
CA SER A 985 15.57 3.62 -35.93
C SER A 985 15.43 2.13 -35.63
N CYS A 986 15.76 1.78 -34.38
CA CYS A 986 15.76 0.43 -33.86
C CYS A 986 14.41 0.04 -33.24
N TRP A 987 13.86 -1.12 -33.61
CA TRP A 987 12.72 -1.73 -32.92
C TRP A 987 13.20 -2.70 -31.85
N LEU A 988 12.71 -2.54 -30.62
CA LEU A 988 12.98 -3.45 -29.51
C LEU A 988 12.36 -4.83 -29.79
N TRP A 989 13.12 -5.88 -29.51
CA TRP A 989 12.76 -7.26 -29.82
C TRP A 989 13.07 -8.21 -28.66
N LEU A 990 12.11 -9.06 -28.31
CA LEU A 990 12.24 -10.19 -27.40
C LEU A 990 12.04 -11.50 -28.19
N ASP A 991 13.02 -12.39 -28.13
CA ASP A 991 12.99 -13.72 -28.76
C ASP A 991 13.90 -14.66 -27.95
N ARG A 992 13.64 -15.96 -27.96
CA ARG A 992 14.51 -16.99 -27.33
C ARG A 992 15.07 -18.00 -28.32
N ASN A 993 14.55 -18.01 -29.55
CA ASN A 993 14.95 -18.94 -30.60
C ASN A 993 16.00 -18.32 -31.53
N LYS A 994 15.93 -17.00 -31.75
CA LYS A 994 16.82 -16.30 -32.68
C LYS A 994 18.06 -15.71 -32.03
N PHE A 995 18.00 -15.37 -30.75
CA PHE A 995 19.15 -14.87 -29.99
C PHE A 995 18.98 -15.14 -28.50
N GLY A 996 20.10 -15.20 -27.78
CA GLY A 996 20.11 -15.43 -26.34
C GLY A 996 21.50 -15.50 -25.76
N VAL A 997 21.62 -16.00 -24.53
CA VAL A 997 22.88 -16.18 -23.81
C VAL A 997 22.86 -17.52 -23.09
N ASP A 998 23.99 -18.22 -23.02
CA ASP A 998 24.15 -19.53 -22.40
C ASP A 998 24.15 -19.54 -20.85
N THR A 999 23.94 -18.39 -20.20
CA THR A 999 23.95 -18.25 -18.75
C THR A 999 22.75 -17.43 -18.26
N PRO A 1000 22.07 -17.85 -17.17
CA PRO A 1000 20.95 -17.09 -16.61
C PRO A 1000 21.40 -15.78 -15.95
N ARG A 1001 22.70 -15.61 -15.72
CA ARG A 1001 23.29 -14.44 -15.03
C ARG A 1001 23.27 -13.17 -15.87
N VAL A 1002 23.04 -13.29 -17.17
CA VAL A 1002 23.04 -12.17 -18.12
C VAL A 1002 21.63 -12.01 -18.70
N ASP A 1003 21.03 -10.84 -18.48
CA ASP A 1003 19.82 -10.45 -19.19
C ASP A 1003 20.18 -10.01 -20.60
N TYR A 1004 19.24 -10.18 -21.53
CA TYR A 1004 19.45 -9.79 -22.92
C TYR A 1004 18.21 -9.15 -23.56
N LEU A 1005 18.43 -8.26 -24.52
CA LEU A 1005 17.40 -7.64 -25.36
C LEU A 1005 17.90 -7.57 -26.81
N GLY A 1006 17.04 -7.82 -27.79
CA GLY A 1006 17.33 -7.59 -29.19
C GLY A 1006 16.87 -6.21 -29.65
N ALA A 1007 17.51 -5.66 -30.68
CA ALA A 1007 16.97 -4.52 -31.41
C ALA A 1007 17.29 -4.63 -32.91
N ARG A 1008 16.34 -4.27 -33.77
CA ARG A 1008 16.50 -4.37 -35.23
C ARG A 1008 16.18 -3.04 -35.90
N SER A 1009 17.13 -2.49 -36.64
CA SER A 1009 16.89 -1.43 -37.63
C SER A 1009 16.75 -2.06 -39.02
N ARG A 1010 16.81 -1.26 -40.09
CA ARG A 1010 16.68 -1.78 -41.46
C ARG A 1010 17.80 -2.75 -41.82
N ASP A 1011 19.03 -2.34 -41.59
CA ASP A 1011 20.26 -3.00 -42.04
C ASP A 1011 21.16 -3.46 -40.89
N LYS A 1012 20.74 -3.28 -39.63
CA LYS A 1012 21.50 -3.77 -38.47
C LYS A 1012 20.65 -4.54 -37.48
N PHE A 1013 21.27 -5.51 -36.82
CA PHE A 1013 20.78 -6.17 -35.62
C PHE A 1013 21.71 -5.88 -34.43
N HIS A 1014 21.12 -5.61 -33.28
CA HIS A 1014 21.82 -5.37 -32.03
C HIS A 1014 21.37 -6.36 -30.96
N LEU A 1015 22.32 -6.95 -30.25
CA LEU A 1015 22.08 -7.75 -29.05
C LEU A 1015 22.67 -7.03 -27.84
N ILE A 1016 21.80 -6.58 -26.94
CA ILE A 1016 22.14 -5.88 -25.71
C ILE A 1016 22.22 -6.90 -24.58
N LEU A 1017 23.31 -6.89 -23.83
CA LEU A 1017 23.64 -7.84 -22.77
C LEU A 1017 23.91 -7.10 -21.46
N MET A 1018 23.35 -7.56 -20.35
CA MET A 1018 23.44 -6.89 -19.05
C MET A 1018 23.76 -7.91 -17.95
N ASN A 1019 24.93 -7.78 -17.30
CA ASN A 1019 25.31 -8.67 -16.20
C ASN A 1019 24.51 -8.32 -14.93
N GLN A 1020 23.79 -9.31 -14.40
CA GLN A 1020 23.02 -9.23 -13.16
C GLN A 1020 23.66 -9.99 -11.98
N ALA A 1021 24.76 -10.70 -12.19
CA ALA A 1021 25.46 -11.42 -11.13
C ALA A 1021 26.17 -10.47 -10.15
N GLN A 1022 26.58 -11.04 -9.01
CA GLN A 1022 27.37 -10.34 -8.00
C GLN A 1022 28.87 -10.24 -8.35
N GLY A 1023 29.32 -10.84 -9.45
CA GLY A 1023 30.69 -10.83 -9.95
C GLY A 1023 30.78 -10.77 -11.47
N ALA A 1024 31.99 -10.89 -12.01
CA ALA A 1024 32.21 -11.03 -13.45
C ALA A 1024 31.59 -12.35 -13.97
N VAL A 1025 31.11 -12.34 -15.21
CA VAL A 1025 30.47 -13.48 -15.85
C VAL A 1025 31.07 -13.70 -17.23
N ASP A 1026 31.54 -14.91 -17.48
CA ASP A 1026 31.82 -15.39 -18.83
C ASP A 1026 30.50 -15.88 -19.46
N ALA A 1027 30.18 -15.33 -20.62
CA ALA A 1027 28.95 -15.59 -21.34
C ALA A 1027 29.26 -15.91 -22.81
N ARG A 1028 28.38 -16.69 -23.44
CA ARG A 1028 28.38 -16.92 -24.88
C ARG A 1028 27.05 -16.46 -25.45
N ALA A 1029 27.10 -15.41 -26.26
CA ALA A 1029 25.92 -14.93 -26.96
C ALA A 1029 25.60 -15.86 -28.14
N LEU A 1030 24.34 -16.28 -28.23
CA LEU A 1030 23.78 -17.06 -29.32
C LEU A 1030 23.07 -16.12 -30.29
N VAL A 1031 23.34 -16.27 -31.58
CA VAL A 1031 22.75 -15.47 -32.65
C VAL A 1031 22.48 -16.40 -33.84
N ASP A 1032 21.21 -16.59 -34.20
CA ASP A 1032 20.81 -17.29 -35.42
C ASP A 1032 21.03 -16.35 -36.62
N VAL A 1033 22.24 -16.42 -37.18
CA VAL A 1033 22.65 -15.54 -38.28
C VAL A 1033 21.75 -15.68 -39.51
N ALA A 1034 21.24 -16.89 -39.80
CA ALA A 1034 20.35 -17.11 -40.93
C ALA A 1034 18.98 -16.46 -40.70
N ALA A 1035 18.35 -16.69 -39.54
CA ALA A 1035 17.05 -16.11 -39.22
C ALA A 1035 17.08 -14.57 -39.07
N LEU A 1036 18.26 -14.00 -38.82
CA LEU A 1036 18.47 -12.56 -38.67
C LEU A 1036 19.00 -11.88 -39.93
N GLY A 1037 19.33 -12.64 -40.98
CA GLY A 1037 19.90 -12.11 -42.21
C GLY A 1037 21.33 -11.58 -42.05
N ILE A 1038 22.10 -12.16 -41.14
CA ILE A 1038 23.50 -11.83 -40.86
C ILE A 1038 24.39 -12.83 -41.63
N ALA A 1039 25.51 -12.36 -42.16
CA ALA A 1039 26.45 -13.23 -42.88
C ALA A 1039 27.03 -14.32 -41.95
N GLU A 1040 27.25 -15.53 -42.49
CA GLU A 1040 27.92 -16.61 -41.75
C GLU A 1040 29.35 -16.19 -41.36
N GLY A 1041 29.75 -16.47 -40.12
CA GLY A 1041 31.05 -16.06 -39.59
C GLY A 1041 31.23 -14.55 -39.39
N ALA A 1042 30.13 -13.77 -39.42
CA ALA A 1042 30.19 -12.32 -39.21
C ALA A 1042 30.90 -11.97 -37.90
N VAL A 1043 31.71 -10.91 -37.95
CA VAL A 1043 32.37 -10.37 -36.76
C VAL A 1043 31.48 -9.28 -36.17
N ALA A 1044 31.14 -9.39 -34.89
CA ALA A 1044 30.31 -8.40 -34.20
C ALA A 1044 31.12 -7.14 -33.88
N ARG A 1045 30.53 -5.96 -34.08
CA ARG A 1045 31.03 -4.72 -33.43
C ARG A 1045 30.49 -4.69 -32.01
N ILE A 1046 31.36 -4.61 -31.02
CA ILE A 1046 30.98 -4.61 -29.60
C ILE A 1046 31.35 -3.27 -28.96
N ARG A 1047 30.36 -2.67 -28.31
CA ARG A 1047 30.53 -1.55 -27.37
C ARG A 1047 30.11 -2.02 -25.98
N GLY A 1048 30.84 -1.63 -24.95
CA GLY A 1048 30.55 -2.07 -23.58
C GLY A 1048 30.91 -1.01 -22.55
N THR A 1049 31.21 -1.46 -21.34
CA THR A 1049 31.62 -0.59 -20.22
C THR A 1049 33.00 0.04 -20.43
N ASP A 1050 33.85 -0.57 -21.27
CA ASP A 1050 35.17 -0.04 -21.62
C ASP A 1050 35.07 1.06 -22.69
N ASP A 1051 35.97 2.04 -22.64
CA ASP A 1051 36.05 3.11 -23.63
C ASP A 1051 36.59 2.57 -24.97
N GLY A 1052 35.67 2.27 -25.90
CA GLY A 1052 36.01 1.96 -27.29
C GLY A 1052 35.09 0.95 -27.95
N GLU A 1053 34.95 1.06 -29.27
CA GLU A 1053 34.39 -0.01 -30.08
C GLU A 1053 35.48 -1.04 -30.39
N ARG A 1054 35.18 -2.31 -30.15
CA ARG A 1054 36.03 -3.44 -30.52
C ARG A 1054 35.27 -4.40 -31.42
N THR A 1055 35.98 -5.39 -31.95
CA THR A 1055 35.38 -6.49 -32.73
C THR A 1055 35.41 -7.79 -31.94
N LEU A 1056 34.41 -8.65 -32.16
CA LEU A 1056 34.30 -9.96 -31.55
C LEU A 1056 33.95 -11.00 -32.61
N ALA A 1057 34.85 -11.94 -32.85
CA ALA A 1057 34.63 -13.07 -33.75
C ALA A 1057 33.88 -14.20 -33.03
N PRO A 1058 33.05 -14.98 -33.75
CA PRO A 1058 32.43 -16.17 -33.18
C PRO A 1058 33.45 -17.29 -32.96
N GLU A 1059 33.16 -18.17 -32.00
CA GLU A 1059 33.81 -19.47 -31.82
C GLU A 1059 33.43 -20.44 -32.95
N ALA A 1060 34.08 -21.61 -33.00
CA ALA A 1060 33.82 -22.64 -34.01
C ALA A 1060 32.38 -23.18 -33.99
N ASP A 1061 31.67 -23.04 -32.86
CA ASP A 1061 30.26 -23.39 -32.71
C ASP A 1061 29.29 -22.24 -33.07
N GLY A 1062 29.82 -21.12 -33.56
CA GLY A 1062 29.06 -19.94 -33.98
C GLY A 1062 28.68 -18.98 -32.85
N ARG A 1063 29.08 -19.24 -31.59
CA ARG A 1063 28.75 -18.38 -30.44
C ARG A 1063 29.78 -17.28 -30.22
N TYR A 1064 29.36 -16.16 -29.65
CA TYR A 1064 30.24 -15.01 -29.41
C TYR A 1064 30.65 -14.95 -27.93
N PRO A 1065 31.90 -15.27 -27.58
CA PRO A 1065 32.35 -15.31 -26.19
C PRO A 1065 32.68 -13.92 -25.65
N LEU A 1066 32.23 -13.60 -24.45
CA LEU A 1066 32.55 -12.34 -23.78
C LEU A 1066 32.56 -12.48 -22.27
N THR A 1067 33.39 -11.67 -21.62
CA THR A 1067 33.36 -11.48 -20.17
C THR A 1067 32.70 -10.14 -19.86
N LEU A 1068 31.73 -10.15 -18.94
CA LEU A 1068 31.07 -8.95 -18.44
C LEU A 1068 31.39 -8.78 -16.96
N GLU A 1069 32.02 -7.67 -16.59
CA GLU A 1069 32.27 -7.32 -15.19
C GLU A 1069 30.97 -7.15 -14.37
N ARG A 1070 31.07 -7.14 -13.04
CA ARG A 1070 29.91 -6.88 -12.17
C ARG A 1070 29.25 -5.56 -12.56
N GLY A 1071 27.95 -5.60 -12.90
CA GLY A 1071 27.24 -4.41 -13.34
C GLY A 1071 27.55 -3.98 -14.78
N GLY A 1072 28.44 -4.69 -15.47
CA GLY A 1072 28.82 -4.45 -16.85
C GLY A 1072 27.71 -4.77 -17.84
N TRP A 1073 27.88 -4.23 -19.04
CA TRP A 1073 26.97 -4.40 -20.17
C TRP A 1073 27.77 -4.43 -21.47
N ALA A 1074 27.19 -5.03 -22.51
CA ALA A 1074 27.72 -5.01 -23.86
C ALA A 1074 26.61 -4.95 -24.89
N VAL A 1075 26.89 -4.37 -26.05
CA VAL A 1075 26.01 -4.38 -27.22
C VAL A 1075 26.79 -4.91 -28.41
N LEU A 1076 26.38 -6.06 -28.92
CA LEU A 1076 26.92 -6.67 -30.14
C LEU A 1076 26.08 -6.20 -31.32
N THR A 1077 26.72 -5.58 -32.31
CA THR A 1077 26.08 -5.01 -33.50
C THR A 1077 26.56 -5.72 -34.76
N PHE A 1078 25.61 -6.19 -35.55
CA PHE A 1078 25.81 -6.91 -36.80
C PHE A 1078 25.20 -6.14 -37.96
N ASP A 1079 25.89 -6.12 -39.09
CA ASP A 1079 25.24 -5.81 -40.36
C ASP A 1079 24.33 -6.99 -40.75
N ALA A 1080 23.14 -6.67 -41.22
CA ALA A 1080 22.11 -7.63 -41.59
C ALA A 1080 21.42 -7.17 -42.88
N THR A 1081 20.85 -8.11 -43.64
CA THR A 1081 20.14 -7.79 -44.88
C THR A 1081 19.05 -6.75 -44.64
N ASP A 1082 18.86 -5.81 -45.57
CA ASP A 1082 17.79 -4.81 -45.44
C ASP A 1082 16.43 -5.52 -45.28
N ALA A 1083 15.83 -5.34 -44.11
CA ALA A 1083 14.51 -5.82 -43.78
C ALA A 1083 13.81 -4.70 -43.04
N ASN A 1084 12.56 -4.42 -43.38
CA ASN A 1084 11.77 -3.53 -42.53
C ASN A 1084 11.15 -4.38 -41.40
N PRO A 1085 11.70 -4.38 -40.17
CA PRO A 1085 11.11 -5.14 -39.06
C PRO A 1085 9.70 -4.65 -38.74
N TRP A 1086 9.31 -3.47 -39.23
CA TRP A 1086 7.99 -2.91 -39.08
C TRP A 1086 7.52 -2.12 -40.30
N PRO A 1087 6.89 -2.79 -41.29
CA PRO A 1087 6.38 -2.13 -42.49
C PRO A 1087 5.44 -0.96 -42.18
N SER A 1088 5.54 0.10 -42.98
CA SER A 1088 4.59 1.20 -42.90
C SER A 1088 3.31 0.79 -43.62
N TYR A 1089 2.17 0.95 -42.95
CA TYR A 1089 0.85 0.71 -43.52
C TYR A 1089 0.07 2.02 -43.59
N PRO A 1090 -0.81 2.21 -44.59
CA PRO A 1090 -1.67 3.38 -44.60
C PRO A 1090 -2.61 3.35 -43.38
N PRO A 1091 -2.93 4.48 -42.73
CA PRO A 1091 -3.99 4.52 -41.72
C PRO A 1091 -5.37 4.24 -42.33
N LEU A 1092 -6.31 3.76 -41.52
CA LEU A 1092 -7.70 3.58 -41.96
C LEU A 1092 -8.31 4.90 -42.44
N ALA A 1093 -8.95 4.88 -43.62
CA ALA A 1093 -9.80 5.97 -44.08
C ALA A 1093 -11.20 5.98 -43.42
N THR A 1094 -11.58 4.85 -42.81
CA THR A 1094 -12.95 4.60 -42.33
C THR A 1094 -13.13 4.95 -40.87
N LYS A 1095 -14.27 5.59 -40.55
CA LYS A 1095 -14.73 5.82 -39.17
C LYS A 1095 -15.57 4.64 -38.66
N PRO A 1096 -15.62 4.41 -37.33
CA PRO A 1096 -16.56 3.46 -36.75
C PRO A 1096 -18.01 3.78 -37.16
N ALA A 1097 -18.81 2.74 -37.40
CA ALA A 1097 -20.23 2.89 -37.72
C ALA A 1097 -21.09 2.69 -36.47
N THR A 1098 -22.14 3.48 -36.34
CA THR A 1098 -23.16 3.32 -35.31
C THR A 1098 -24.53 3.28 -35.98
N LEU A 1099 -25.33 2.27 -35.65
CA LEU A 1099 -26.71 2.11 -36.13
C LEU A 1099 -27.65 2.00 -34.93
N VAL A 1100 -28.64 2.88 -34.86
CA VAL A 1100 -29.75 2.77 -33.90
C VAL A 1100 -30.77 1.79 -34.47
N LEU A 1101 -31.06 0.72 -33.74
CA LEU A 1101 -32.00 -0.30 -34.20
C LEU A 1101 -33.44 0.06 -33.82
N GLU A 1102 -34.40 -0.29 -34.68
CA GLU A 1102 -35.83 -0.02 -34.45
C GLU A 1102 -36.33 -0.73 -33.19
N ASP A 1103 -35.93 -1.98 -33.02
CA ASP A 1103 -36.17 -2.73 -31.78
C ASP A 1103 -35.18 -2.30 -30.70
N LYS A 1104 -35.64 -1.37 -29.86
CA LYS A 1104 -34.86 -0.76 -28.77
C LYS A 1104 -34.27 -1.76 -27.78
N ALA A 1105 -34.75 -3.01 -27.72
CA ALA A 1105 -34.18 -4.02 -26.84
C ALA A 1105 -32.75 -4.43 -27.23
N TRP A 1106 -32.39 -4.27 -28.50
CA TRP A 1106 -31.04 -4.49 -29.01
C TRP A 1106 -30.12 -3.26 -28.86
N GLY A 1107 -30.71 -2.10 -28.59
CA GLY A 1107 -29.97 -0.84 -28.42
C GLY A 1107 -29.32 -0.37 -29.73
N GLU A 1108 -28.04 -0.02 -29.64
CA GLU A 1108 -27.23 0.47 -30.75
C GLU A 1108 -26.23 -0.60 -31.18
N LEU A 1109 -26.11 -0.81 -32.49
CA LEU A 1109 -25.01 -1.54 -33.10
C LEU A 1109 -23.82 -0.60 -33.29
N HIS A 1110 -22.66 -0.97 -32.78
CA HIS A 1110 -21.39 -0.29 -33.03
C HIS A 1110 -20.45 -1.24 -33.76
N ALA A 1111 -19.84 -0.78 -34.86
CA ALA A 1111 -18.93 -1.56 -35.67
C ALA A 1111 -17.63 -0.81 -35.95
N PHE A 1112 -16.52 -1.52 -35.80
CA PHE A 1112 -15.16 -1.01 -35.93
C PHE A 1112 -14.41 -1.84 -36.97
N ARG A 1113 -13.80 -1.16 -37.93
CA ARG A 1113 -12.66 -1.70 -38.66
C ARG A 1113 -11.42 -1.36 -37.85
N ILE A 1114 -10.63 -2.37 -37.51
CA ILE A 1114 -9.41 -2.26 -36.71
C ILE A 1114 -8.25 -2.68 -37.60
N ARG A 1115 -7.33 -1.76 -37.86
CA ARG A 1115 -6.06 -2.09 -38.53
C ARG A 1115 -5.06 -2.53 -37.49
N SER A 1116 -4.58 -3.76 -37.63
CA SER A 1116 -3.62 -4.31 -36.69
C SER A 1116 -2.22 -3.72 -36.92
N PRO A 1117 -1.39 -3.84 -35.87
CA PRO A 1117 -0.01 -4.25 -35.93
C PRO A 1117 0.66 -4.40 -37.29
N PHE A 1118 0.23 -5.52 -37.88
CA PHE A 1118 0.97 -6.39 -38.78
C PHE A 1118 0.42 -6.29 -40.21
N GLY A 1119 -0.33 -5.22 -40.51
CA GLY A 1119 -0.86 -4.99 -41.86
C GLY A 1119 -2.08 -5.83 -42.22
N VAL A 1120 -2.80 -6.35 -41.23
CA VAL A 1120 -4.11 -7.01 -41.44
C VAL A 1120 -5.22 -6.27 -40.70
N ASP A 1121 -6.41 -6.25 -41.28
CA ASP A 1121 -7.58 -5.63 -40.68
C ASP A 1121 -8.49 -6.67 -39.99
N SER A 1122 -9.34 -6.18 -39.08
CA SER A 1122 -10.37 -6.97 -38.41
C SER A 1122 -11.67 -6.17 -38.30
N LEU A 1123 -12.80 -6.86 -38.34
CA LEU A 1123 -14.11 -6.34 -37.98
C LEU A 1123 -14.40 -6.69 -36.52
N TYR A 1124 -14.81 -5.70 -35.74
CA TYR A 1124 -15.44 -5.90 -34.44
C TYR A 1124 -16.81 -5.22 -34.43
N ALA A 1125 -17.88 -5.95 -34.12
CA ALA A 1125 -19.22 -5.40 -34.02
C ALA A 1125 -19.93 -5.85 -32.74
N GLY A 1126 -20.61 -4.93 -32.05
CA GLY A 1126 -21.31 -5.25 -30.81
C GLY A 1126 -22.53 -4.38 -30.54
N LEU A 1127 -23.46 -4.92 -29.77
CA LEU A 1127 -24.77 -4.34 -29.46
C LEU A 1127 -24.83 -3.93 -27.99
N THR A 1128 -25.35 -2.73 -27.72
CA THR A 1128 -25.51 -2.24 -26.33
C THR A 1128 -26.67 -2.90 -25.59
N GLY A 1129 -27.61 -3.51 -26.31
CA GLY A 1129 -28.70 -4.32 -25.77
C GLY A 1129 -28.50 -5.82 -26.00
N ALA A 1130 -29.07 -6.62 -25.10
CA ALA A 1130 -29.05 -8.07 -25.16
C ALA A 1130 -30.39 -8.61 -24.61
N PRO A 1131 -31.42 -8.76 -25.46
CA PRO A 1131 -32.71 -9.31 -25.04
C PRO A 1131 -32.63 -10.80 -24.67
N ASP A 1132 -33.67 -11.31 -24.02
CA ASP A 1132 -33.76 -12.72 -23.65
C ASP A 1132 -33.74 -13.63 -24.88
N GLY A 1133 -32.93 -14.69 -24.82
CA GLY A 1133 -32.71 -15.61 -25.94
C GLY A 1133 -32.02 -14.97 -27.15
N ALA A 1134 -31.28 -13.87 -26.96
CA ALA A 1134 -30.54 -13.21 -28.03
C ALA A 1134 -29.65 -14.19 -28.81
N VAL A 1135 -29.75 -14.18 -30.13
CA VAL A 1135 -28.82 -14.81 -31.05
C VAL A 1135 -28.37 -13.76 -32.06
N VAL A 1136 -27.06 -13.62 -32.22
CA VAL A 1136 -26.43 -12.66 -33.13
C VAL A 1136 -25.61 -13.43 -34.15
N THR A 1137 -25.97 -13.32 -35.42
CA THR A 1137 -25.24 -13.96 -36.53
C THR A 1137 -24.65 -12.89 -37.44
N LEU A 1138 -23.33 -12.91 -37.64
CA LEU A 1138 -22.66 -12.06 -38.62
C LEU A 1138 -22.85 -12.66 -40.01
N LEU A 1139 -23.34 -11.85 -40.96
CA LEU A 1139 -23.52 -12.21 -42.36
C LEU A 1139 -22.60 -11.34 -43.23
N PRO A 1140 -21.33 -11.73 -43.42
CA PRO A 1140 -20.42 -10.97 -44.27
C PRO A 1140 -20.80 -11.16 -45.76
N GLU A 1141 -20.80 -10.09 -46.55
CA GLU A 1141 -21.04 -10.13 -48.00
C GLU A 1141 -19.72 -10.38 -48.75
N GLY A 1142 -19.72 -11.32 -49.69
CA GLY A 1142 -18.54 -11.60 -50.53
C GLY A 1142 -17.42 -12.38 -49.82
N GLU A 1143 -17.71 -12.95 -48.66
CA GLU A 1143 -16.73 -13.67 -47.84
C GLU A 1143 -17.30 -15.02 -47.38
N ASN A 1144 -16.57 -16.11 -47.63
CA ASN A 1144 -17.03 -17.47 -47.32
C ASN A 1144 -16.73 -17.91 -45.88
N ARG A 1145 -16.18 -17.02 -45.03
CA ARG A 1145 -15.83 -17.34 -43.64
C ARG A 1145 -17.09 -17.34 -42.77
N VAL A 1146 -17.37 -18.48 -42.15
CA VAL A 1146 -18.50 -18.65 -41.22
C VAL A 1146 -18.06 -18.26 -39.82
N VAL A 1147 -18.69 -17.22 -39.26
CA VAL A 1147 -18.55 -16.86 -37.85
C VAL A 1147 -19.69 -17.53 -37.07
N PRO A 1148 -19.40 -18.34 -36.04
CA PRO A 1148 -20.44 -18.96 -35.23
C PRO A 1148 -21.42 -17.94 -34.64
N PRO A 1149 -22.74 -18.23 -34.64
CA PRO A 1149 -23.70 -17.38 -33.97
C PRO A 1149 -23.37 -17.23 -32.48
N VAL A 1150 -23.56 -16.01 -31.98
CA VAL A 1150 -23.33 -15.69 -30.58
C VAL A 1150 -24.65 -15.71 -29.84
N HIS A 1151 -24.74 -16.62 -28.86
CA HIS A 1151 -25.93 -16.80 -28.01
C HIS A 1151 -25.77 -16.02 -26.70
N GLY A 1152 -26.81 -15.26 -26.34
CA GLY A 1152 -26.88 -14.45 -25.13
C GLY A 1152 -25.91 -13.26 -25.12
N ALA A 1153 -25.82 -12.60 -23.96
CA ALA A 1153 -24.89 -11.51 -23.72
C ALA A 1153 -23.43 -12.01 -23.51
N PRO A 1154 -22.40 -11.21 -23.82
CA PRO A 1154 -22.48 -9.96 -24.59
C PRO A 1154 -22.79 -10.21 -26.08
N CYS A 1155 -23.67 -9.41 -26.67
CA CYS A 1155 -24.06 -9.55 -28.08
C CYS A 1155 -23.00 -8.90 -28.99
N GLU A 1156 -21.95 -9.64 -29.33
CA GLU A 1156 -20.80 -9.15 -30.10
C GLU A 1156 -20.22 -10.22 -31.02
N VAL A 1157 -19.58 -9.80 -32.11
CA VAL A 1157 -18.93 -10.66 -33.10
C VAL A 1157 -17.61 -10.02 -33.58
N SER A 1158 -16.63 -10.86 -33.91
CA SER A 1158 -15.34 -10.44 -34.42
C SER A 1158 -14.96 -11.29 -35.64
N LEU A 1159 -14.32 -10.69 -36.64
CA LEU A 1159 -13.79 -11.36 -37.82
C LEU A 1159 -12.41 -10.77 -38.15
N GLY A 1160 -11.36 -11.59 -38.03
CA GLY A 1160 -9.97 -11.18 -38.27
C GLY A 1160 -9.47 -11.51 -39.68
N ASN A 1161 -8.21 -11.14 -39.95
CA ASN A 1161 -7.47 -11.47 -41.18
C ASN A 1161 -8.15 -11.00 -42.46
N ILE A 1162 -8.57 -9.73 -42.47
CA ILE A 1162 -9.17 -9.08 -43.64
C ILE A 1162 -8.08 -8.26 -44.35
N PRO A 1163 -7.90 -8.42 -45.67
CA PRO A 1163 -6.98 -7.57 -46.44
C PRO A 1163 -7.30 -6.07 -46.29
N MET A 1164 -6.26 -5.24 -46.19
CA MET A 1164 -6.41 -3.79 -45.99
C MET A 1164 -7.22 -3.09 -47.10
N SER A 1165 -7.08 -3.57 -48.34
CA SER A 1165 -7.74 -3.02 -49.52
C SER A 1165 -9.19 -3.51 -49.71
N GLN A 1166 -9.59 -4.59 -49.03
CA GLN A 1166 -10.92 -5.17 -49.17
C GLN A 1166 -11.95 -4.35 -48.36
N ASP A 1167 -13.08 -4.01 -48.98
CA ASP A 1167 -14.25 -3.47 -48.27
C ASP A 1167 -14.86 -4.52 -47.35
N ILE A 1168 -15.18 -4.14 -46.11
CA ILE A 1168 -15.93 -4.99 -45.19
C ILE A 1168 -17.40 -4.63 -45.32
N ARG A 1169 -18.19 -5.53 -45.90
CA ARG A 1169 -19.64 -5.39 -46.07
C ARG A 1169 -20.33 -6.48 -45.30
N PHE A 1170 -21.29 -6.15 -44.45
CA PHE A 1170 -21.98 -7.16 -43.65
C PHE A 1170 -23.39 -6.73 -43.24
N ARG A 1171 -24.22 -7.73 -42.92
CA ARG A 1171 -25.44 -7.58 -42.12
C ARG A 1171 -25.27 -8.31 -40.80
N ILE A 1172 -26.08 -7.96 -39.81
CA ILE A 1172 -26.25 -8.77 -38.61
C ILE A 1172 -27.68 -9.27 -38.58
N ARG A 1173 -27.84 -10.59 -38.45
CA ARG A 1173 -29.13 -11.22 -38.15
C ARG A 1173 -29.28 -11.33 -36.64
N LEU A 1174 -30.43 -10.87 -36.15
CA LEU A 1174 -30.79 -10.77 -34.74
C LEU A 1174 -32.05 -11.57 -34.48
N GLU A 1175 -31.98 -12.47 -33.50
CA GLU A 1175 -33.12 -13.30 -33.08
C GLU A 1175 -33.27 -13.22 -31.56
N ARG A 1176 -34.50 -13.21 -31.05
CA ARG A 1176 -34.80 -13.20 -29.61
C ARG A 1176 -36.05 -14.02 -29.31
N THR A 1177 -36.21 -14.47 -28.07
CA THR A 1177 -37.40 -15.21 -27.66
C THR A 1177 -38.66 -14.39 -27.90
N GLY A 1178 -39.61 -14.94 -28.69
CA GLY A 1178 -40.89 -14.29 -29.00
C GLY A 1178 -40.80 -13.03 -29.87
N GLY A 1179 -39.63 -12.72 -30.44
CA GLY A 1179 -39.44 -11.60 -31.38
C GLY A 1179 -39.35 -12.04 -32.83
N ALA A 1180 -39.53 -11.10 -33.76
CA ALA A 1180 -39.23 -11.33 -35.17
C ALA A 1180 -37.71 -11.42 -35.39
N THR A 1181 -37.29 -12.24 -36.35
CA THR A 1181 -35.93 -12.21 -36.87
C THR A 1181 -35.72 -10.89 -37.62
N ILE A 1182 -34.70 -10.13 -37.23
CA ILE A 1182 -34.36 -8.84 -37.83
C ILE A 1182 -33.01 -8.99 -38.52
N GLU A 1183 -32.88 -8.49 -39.75
CA GLU A 1183 -31.57 -8.29 -40.38
C GLU A 1183 -31.29 -6.79 -40.48
N THR A 1184 -30.09 -6.37 -40.07
CA THR A 1184 -29.70 -4.96 -40.21
C THR A 1184 -29.55 -4.59 -41.68
N PRO A 1185 -29.65 -3.28 -42.03
CA PRO A 1185 -29.13 -2.78 -43.28
C PRO A 1185 -27.65 -3.18 -43.48
N VAL A 1186 -27.20 -3.19 -44.74
CA VAL A 1186 -25.79 -3.45 -45.05
C VAL A 1186 -24.94 -2.33 -44.47
N VAL A 1187 -24.02 -2.70 -43.57
CA VAL A 1187 -22.97 -1.80 -43.09
C VAL A 1187 -21.75 -2.02 -43.97
N THR A 1188 -21.22 -0.93 -44.52
CA THR A 1188 -19.98 -0.94 -45.32
C THR A 1188 -18.91 -0.15 -44.59
N LEU A 1189 -17.77 -0.81 -44.32
CA LEU A 1189 -16.56 -0.18 -43.80
C LEU A 1189 -15.48 -0.28 -44.89
N PRO A 1190 -15.25 0.80 -45.67
CA PRO A 1190 -14.38 0.77 -46.84
C PRO A 1190 -12.95 0.27 -46.55
N GLY A 1191 -12.35 -0.38 -47.54
CA GLY A 1191 -10.92 -0.68 -47.58
C GLY A 1191 -10.08 0.59 -47.67
N THR A 1192 -8.80 0.46 -47.34
CA THR A 1192 -7.80 1.46 -47.70
C THR A 1192 -6.95 0.85 -48.81
N PRO A 1193 -7.05 1.35 -50.06
CA PRO A 1193 -6.19 0.89 -51.14
C PRO A 1193 -4.73 1.03 -50.74
N ASP A 1194 -3.88 0.11 -51.19
CA ASP A 1194 -2.44 0.27 -51.03
C ASP A 1194 -2.03 1.57 -51.75
N ALA A 1195 -1.39 2.48 -51.02
CA ALA A 1195 -0.71 3.59 -51.65
C ALA A 1195 0.50 2.99 -52.36
N LEU A 1196 0.42 2.90 -53.70
CA LEU A 1196 1.54 2.51 -54.57
C LEU A 1196 2.79 3.34 -54.28
#